data_AF-A0A090MZP4-F1
#
_entry.id   AF-A0A090MZP4-F1
#
_cell.length_a   1.000
_cell.length_b   1.000
_cell.length_c   1.000
_cell.angle_alpha   90.00
_cell.angle_beta   90.00
_cell.angle_gamma   90.00
#
_symmetry.space_group_name_H-M   'P 1'
#
loop_
_entity.id
_entity.type
_entity.pdbx_description
1 polymer ?
#
loop_
_entity_poly.entity_id
_entity_poly.type
_entity_poly.pdbx_seq_one_letter_code
_entity_poly.pdbx_strand_id
1 'polypeptide(L)'
;MTCTATSNDSNISNNDNTQIIRQPYARKFIDFDTYWESALLIVRDLMDQKNVSRQRWHELFSLIFNICTWDDEGQDKINKRLHNEFSIYVSLAEKKIRSNGNSLEILKLYIHEWDRFYVLSQHLPLPFKDVFIKGIEDNENDIRKLMYTIWSDMIFSQLKTTLWSSVEVLITDERNGISIDENLIIGVRLSFVLLSPDQSDRLEIYNNIFLENYLRCTEEFYKIKTSEVRMDTGIRDYLNYMNTKLDEEEQRARKYLNTDPESLRKLEQVTVDVLVTQFADEILVEVRSLIRDNDVPRLSIIYKALNKTKDKMNYVLDVLKEYITEEGLSTMRENALTVASDPEKFVEQLLDMYNKFTKLIDDAFCGDIRFKTIRDVAFKIVANSTDVFKMEIPTRVKGRVNIESRCPELLANYCDLLLRKSGLSKRLSSEEIDKKLNDLLIVLKYVNSKDIFIKYHKNHLSRRLIMEAYTDIEREEYIVNQFKECGMPTETIGKMYRMLQDLDLNKDFNLFIKTSKNIKNNNRDATSNEKDISDLLNVKILNEGAWGRGKDFVNVTLNDNLEEAMHSIESLYKFKHKGRKLNWIHQWSHGTMTFTSNNGKYDLDLSAYQMAVINCFFHCSKGKLSFEALKLATKLPINELTRTLVSLTAFPKIKSQVLLTDCESVASRNFKDETLFWINHDFFIVKNNAIQSRGKLNLIGRLQLAAEVSSQLEQDEIVTLRELRTQEAITKIMKMRKECSCTHLENEVVEMLKNIFYPNKKLIKEQIEYLINEKIMDKITISTILTSTESLGTFQSEVLWALIVGACLAFLLGFGMGANDVSNAFGTSVGSKVLTLIQAYILASIFETLGSILVGYNVTDSMRKNVIDTSLYADEPKVLLIGQLAILAGCSSWLIIATIAKWPVSTTQGIVGATAGMSLSMKGFNGIQWMEIVKIAVSWVASPLLSGCVSVIIYTIVDHTVLRKDNPFHCGLRVLPYFYFVCLTFNTFAVIYSGSVIIGIPKIPLGVSIGIAFGIGVITFLATMFILKPRLRIWIEKTVPKDTYLDTKTISLEACDDKNTKIPTYEKQKRDGTIKGFFKWLLPLRDRQSPLQVLKIFSSIQVFTACFAGFAHGANDVANAIAPLAALISFYKDGNIDQKGATPVYVLLFGVLAICVGLWVLGHRVIQTVGQNMSEINPASGFTIEFGAAVTALIASKAGIPISTTHCLVGSVVFVGMIRSGEGIDWKIFKGIVFSWIITLPTCALISAGVMRLLYLTL
;
A
#
# COMPACT_ATOMS: atom_id res chain seq x y z
N MET A 1 12.71 46.38 15.84
CA MET A 1 13.26 46.73 17.17
C MET A 1 12.40 46.10 18.24
N THR A 2 13.06 45.57 19.26
CA THR A 2 12.60 44.78 20.41
C THR A 2 11.72 45.55 21.41
N CYS A 3 10.71 44.91 22.01
CA CYS A 3 10.70 44.58 23.45
C CYS A 3 9.35 44.00 23.94
N THR A 4 9.53 43.05 24.84
CA THR A 4 8.61 42.26 25.66
C THR A 4 7.69 43.06 26.59
N ALA A 5 6.48 42.57 26.84
CA ALA A 5 5.68 42.92 28.02
C ALA A 5 5.20 41.64 28.73
N THR A 6 5.54 41.58 30.01
CA THR A 6 5.24 40.58 31.03
C THR A 6 3.87 40.79 31.66
N SER A 7 3.18 39.72 32.08
CA SER A 7 2.25 39.80 33.22
C SER A 7 2.17 38.45 33.96
N ASN A 8 2.81 38.42 35.12
CA ASN A 8 2.46 37.61 36.29
C ASN A 8 1.07 38.04 36.77
N ASP A 9 0.14 37.11 37.01
CA ASP A 9 -0.20 36.56 38.34
C ASP A 9 -0.72 37.63 39.31
N SER A 10 -1.85 37.47 39.98
CA SER A 10 -2.57 36.27 40.40
C SER A 10 -3.83 36.76 41.15
N ASN A 11 -4.97 36.11 40.94
CA ASN A 11 -5.64 35.24 41.91
C ASN A 11 -6.68 35.93 42.82
N ILE A 12 -7.62 35.08 43.22
CA ILE A 12 -8.62 35.19 44.30
C ILE A 12 -9.97 35.71 43.77
N SER A 13 -11.12 35.07 43.96
CA SER A 13 -11.53 33.72 44.35
C SER A 13 -13.06 33.69 44.26
N ASN A 14 -13.61 32.55 43.86
CA ASN A 14 -14.89 31.93 44.25
C ASN A 14 -16.09 32.78 44.70
N ASN A 15 -17.22 32.43 44.07
CA ASN A 15 -18.56 32.26 44.64
C ASN A 15 -19.07 33.35 45.59
N ASP A 16 -20.11 34.04 45.17
CA ASP A 16 -21.40 33.90 45.85
C ASP A 16 -22.53 34.50 45.01
N ASN A 17 -23.63 33.76 44.91
CA ASN A 17 -24.93 34.28 44.55
C ASN A 17 -25.35 35.29 45.63
N THR A 18 -24.89 36.53 45.50
CA THR A 18 -25.54 37.67 46.09
C THR A 18 -26.35 38.34 44.99
N GLN A 19 -27.65 38.42 45.20
CA GLN A 19 -28.46 39.54 44.70
C GLN A 19 -27.77 40.83 45.17
N ILE A 20 -26.78 41.31 44.42
CA ILE A 20 -26.31 42.68 44.56
C ILE A 20 -27.39 43.50 43.87
N ILE A 21 -28.31 43.99 44.70
CA ILE A 21 -29.09 45.19 44.43
C ILE A 21 -28.19 46.14 43.66
N ARG A 22 -28.49 46.36 42.37
CA ARG A 22 -27.87 47.45 41.61
C ARG A 22 -28.17 48.72 42.38
N GLN A 23 -27.20 49.22 43.15
CA GLN A 23 -27.17 50.63 43.43
C GLN A 23 -27.03 51.32 42.07
N PRO A 24 -27.95 52.22 41.69
CA PRO A 24 -27.80 52.97 40.46
C PRO A 24 -26.58 53.87 40.67
N TYR A 25 -25.49 53.59 39.95
CA TYR A 25 -24.49 54.62 39.71
C TYR A 25 -25.25 55.82 39.15
N ALA A 26 -25.11 56.97 39.80
CA ALA A 26 -25.73 58.21 39.39
C ALA A 26 -25.48 58.41 37.89
N ARG A 27 -26.54 58.41 37.08
CA ARG A 27 -26.48 58.83 35.68
C ARG A 27 -25.95 60.25 35.67
N LYS A 28 -24.67 60.44 35.37
CA LYS A 28 -24.20 61.70 34.79
C LYS A 28 -24.92 61.78 33.45
N PHE A 29 -25.83 62.74 33.28
CA PHE A 29 -26.34 63.07 31.95
C PHE A 29 -25.14 63.49 31.10
N ILE A 30 -24.71 62.60 30.20
CA ILE A 30 -23.69 62.90 29.19
C ILE A 30 -24.45 63.34 27.95
N ASP A 31 -24.14 64.53 27.45
CA ASP A 31 -24.69 65.08 26.21
C ASP A 31 -23.95 64.50 25.00
N PHE A 32 -24.67 63.79 24.13
CA PHE A 32 -24.13 63.15 22.92
C PHE A 32 -23.45 64.18 21.99
N ASP A 33 -24.09 65.34 21.78
CA ASP A 33 -23.67 66.29 20.76
C ASP A 33 -22.30 66.90 21.10
N THR A 34 -22.05 67.23 22.37
CA THR A 34 -20.76 67.80 22.82
C THR A 34 -19.58 66.82 22.62
N TYR A 35 -19.77 65.54 22.94
CA TYR A 35 -18.73 64.52 22.81
C TYR A 35 -18.53 64.12 21.34
N TRP A 36 -19.61 64.07 20.55
CA TRP A 36 -19.56 63.77 19.13
C TRP A 36 -18.90 64.89 18.33
N GLU A 37 -19.14 66.17 18.62
CA GLU A 37 -18.46 67.27 17.93
C GLU A 37 -16.94 67.22 18.10
N SER A 38 -16.48 66.86 19.30
CA SER A 38 -15.06 66.66 19.59
C SER A 38 -14.47 65.46 18.83
N ALA A 39 -15.22 64.36 18.75
CA ALA A 39 -14.82 63.17 17.97
C ALA A 39 -14.83 63.45 16.45
N LEU A 40 -15.82 64.20 15.97
CA LEU A 40 -16.03 64.55 14.56
C LEU A 40 -14.88 65.38 13.99
N LEU A 41 -14.29 66.28 14.79
CA LEU A 41 -13.09 67.03 14.37
C LEU A 41 -11.92 66.09 14.06
N ILE A 42 -11.72 65.06 14.89
CA ILE A 42 -10.65 64.08 14.68
C ILE A 42 -10.98 63.19 13.48
N VAL A 43 -12.24 62.79 13.30
CA VAL A 43 -12.70 62.02 12.13
C VAL A 43 -12.52 62.82 10.83
N ARG A 44 -12.84 64.11 10.80
CA ARG A 44 -12.60 64.99 9.64
C ARG A 44 -11.12 65.16 9.34
N ASP A 45 -10.28 65.33 10.36
CA ASP A 45 -8.82 65.37 10.18
C ASP A 45 -8.28 64.05 9.59
N LEU A 46 -8.87 62.90 9.93
CA LEU A 46 -8.55 61.60 9.32
C LEU A 46 -9.05 61.48 7.87
N MET A 47 -10.26 61.95 7.56
CA MET A 47 -10.80 61.97 6.19
C MET A 47 -9.99 62.89 5.26
N ASP A 48 -9.50 64.01 5.77
CA ASP A 48 -8.59 64.93 5.07
C ASP A 48 -7.15 64.38 4.96
N GLN A 49 -6.86 63.19 5.52
CA GLN A 49 -5.52 62.58 5.60
C GLN A 49 -4.47 63.49 6.30
N LYS A 50 -4.90 64.31 7.27
CA LYS A 50 -3.96 65.08 8.11
C LYS A 50 -3.26 64.15 9.09
N ASN A 51 -2.03 64.49 9.47
CA ASN A 51 -1.27 63.71 10.46
C ASN A 51 -1.92 63.82 11.86
N VAL A 52 -2.67 62.79 12.25
CA VAL A 52 -3.29 62.68 13.58
C VAL A 52 -2.32 62.01 14.55
N SER A 53 -1.96 62.69 15.63
CA SER A 53 -1.03 62.16 16.64
C SER A 53 -1.63 60.98 17.41
N ARG A 54 -0.77 60.12 17.97
CA ARG A 54 -1.21 59.00 18.82
C ARG A 54 -2.11 59.43 19.98
N GLN A 55 -1.89 60.62 20.52
CA GLN A 55 -2.71 61.20 21.58
C GLN A 55 -4.14 61.47 21.10
N ARG A 56 -4.30 62.11 19.93
CA ARG A 56 -5.62 62.36 19.33
C ARG A 56 -6.32 61.05 18.94
N TRP A 57 -5.57 60.02 18.54
CA TRP A 57 -6.14 58.68 18.37
C TRP A 57 -6.68 58.11 19.69
N HIS A 58 -5.92 58.12 20.78
CA HIS A 58 -6.42 57.67 22.09
C HIS A 58 -7.62 58.49 22.58
N GLU A 59 -7.64 59.80 22.34
CA GLU A 59 -8.79 60.66 22.62
C GLU A 59 -10.02 60.19 21.84
N LEU A 60 -9.89 59.90 20.54
CA LEU A 60 -10.97 59.37 19.72
C LEU A 60 -11.50 58.02 20.25
N PHE A 61 -10.62 57.08 20.60
CA PHE A 61 -11.02 55.80 21.23
C PHE A 61 -11.79 56.04 22.53
N SER A 62 -11.32 56.96 23.39
CA SER A 62 -11.98 57.27 24.65
C SER A 62 -13.34 57.95 24.47
N LEU A 63 -13.45 58.88 23.50
CA LEU A 63 -14.70 59.57 23.21
C LEU A 63 -15.77 58.61 22.70
N ILE A 64 -15.41 57.73 21.76
CA ILE A 64 -16.32 56.71 21.21
C ILE A 64 -16.72 55.69 22.29
N PHE A 65 -15.77 55.22 23.09
CA PHE A 65 -16.05 54.31 24.21
C PHE A 65 -17.05 54.94 25.19
N ASN A 66 -16.88 56.21 25.54
CA ASN A 66 -17.79 56.91 26.45
C ASN A 66 -19.18 57.07 25.81
N ILE A 67 -19.30 57.50 24.56
CA ILE A 67 -20.60 57.68 23.90
C ILE A 67 -21.38 56.36 23.89
N CYS A 68 -20.76 55.26 23.51
CA CYS A 68 -21.44 53.97 23.41
C CYS A 68 -21.68 53.24 24.74
N THR A 69 -20.99 53.63 25.82
CA THR A 69 -21.18 53.00 27.16
C THR A 69 -22.25 53.71 27.98
N TRP A 70 -22.46 55.01 27.74
CA TRP A 70 -23.31 55.86 28.57
C TRP A 70 -24.60 56.34 27.87
N ASP A 71 -24.70 56.28 26.54
CA ASP A 71 -25.94 56.52 25.77
C ASP A 71 -26.43 55.21 25.12
N ASP A 72 -27.64 54.78 25.51
CA ASP A 72 -28.27 53.56 24.99
C ASP A 72 -28.57 53.65 23.47
N GLU A 73 -28.73 54.87 22.92
CA GLU A 73 -28.92 55.14 21.47
C GLU A 73 -27.64 55.66 20.77
N GLY A 74 -26.51 55.71 21.47
CA GLY A 74 -25.28 56.37 20.99
C GLY A 74 -24.73 55.75 19.70
N GLN A 75 -24.88 54.44 19.53
CA GLN A 75 -24.37 53.70 18.37
C GLN A 75 -25.11 54.07 17.07
N ASP A 76 -26.44 54.09 17.09
CA ASP A 76 -27.25 54.44 15.92
C ASP A 76 -27.07 55.90 15.50
N LYS A 77 -26.89 56.80 16.49
CA LYS A 77 -26.60 58.22 16.24
C LYS A 77 -25.22 58.41 15.60
N ILE A 78 -24.19 57.69 16.05
CA ILE A 78 -22.85 57.69 15.43
C ILE A 78 -22.93 57.22 13.97
N ASN A 79 -23.58 56.10 13.70
CA ASN A 79 -23.70 55.55 12.34
C ASN A 79 -24.41 56.51 11.38
N LYS A 80 -25.53 57.13 11.81
CA LYS A 80 -26.25 58.14 11.01
C LYS A 80 -25.39 59.37 10.70
N ARG A 81 -24.64 59.88 11.68
CA ARG A 81 -23.77 61.06 11.48
C ARG A 81 -22.57 60.73 10.59
N LEU A 82 -21.94 59.57 10.77
CA LEU A 82 -20.86 59.09 9.90
C LEU A 82 -21.31 58.88 8.46
N HIS A 83 -22.50 58.30 8.25
CA HIS A 83 -23.08 58.13 6.91
C HIS A 83 -23.14 59.46 6.15
N ASN A 84 -23.62 60.53 6.79
CA ASN A 84 -23.72 61.85 6.17
C ASN A 84 -22.35 62.44 5.80
N GLU A 85 -21.37 62.34 6.71
CA GLU A 85 -20.02 62.86 6.47
C GLU A 85 -19.30 62.09 5.35
N PHE A 86 -19.43 60.75 5.32
CA PHE A 86 -18.88 59.94 4.22
C PHE A 86 -19.56 60.24 2.88
N SER A 87 -20.88 60.45 2.87
CA SER A 87 -21.61 60.82 1.66
C SER A 87 -21.08 62.14 1.08
N ILE A 88 -20.76 63.11 1.93
CA ILE A 88 -20.14 64.38 1.51
C ILE A 88 -18.74 64.13 0.93
N TYR A 89 -17.89 63.38 1.62
CA TYR A 89 -16.53 63.04 1.15
C TYR A 89 -16.56 62.35 -0.23
N VAL A 90 -17.40 61.33 -0.39
CA VAL A 90 -17.53 60.58 -1.66
C VAL A 90 -18.11 61.45 -2.77
N SER A 91 -19.06 62.35 -2.49
CA SER A 91 -19.58 63.30 -3.49
C SER A 91 -18.52 64.26 -4.04
N LEU A 92 -17.53 64.62 -3.22
CA LEU A 92 -16.40 65.46 -3.65
C LEU A 92 -15.44 64.67 -4.53
N ALA A 93 -15.17 63.40 -4.20
CA ALA A 93 -14.38 62.49 -5.02
C ALA A 93 -15.04 62.23 -6.38
N GLU A 94 -16.36 61.99 -6.40
CA GLU A 94 -17.15 61.79 -7.62
C GLU A 94 -17.02 63.00 -8.58
N LYS A 95 -17.17 64.23 -8.07
CA LYS A 95 -17.03 65.46 -8.86
C LYS A 95 -15.65 65.61 -9.49
N LYS A 96 -14.59 65.22 -8.78
CA LYS A 96 -13.22 65.25 -9.32
C LYS A 96 -13.03 64.24 -10.43
N ILE A 97 -13.49 63.00 -10.25
CA ILE A 97 -13.34 61.92 -11.23
C ILE A 97 -14.11 62.27 -12.52
N ARG A 98 -15.28 62.90 -12.40
CA ARG A 98 -16.13 63.29 -13.54
C ARG A 98 -15.71 64.58 -14.27
N SER A 99 -14.69 65.29 -13.79
CA SER A 99 -14.31 66.60 -14.32
C SER A 99 -13.59 66.56 -15.69
N ASN A 100 -13.07 65.39 -16.12
CA ASN A 100 -12.34 65.20 -17.37
C ASN A 100 -12.98 64.15 -18.31
N GLY A 101 -12.84 64.34 -19.63
CA GLY A 101 -13.56 63.55 -20.66
C GLY A 101 -12.82 62.34 -21.26
N ASN A 102 -11.55 62.09 -20.95
CA ASN A 102 -10.78 60.96 -21.51
C ASN A 102 -10.83 59.72 -20.61
N SER A 103 -11.18 58.54 -21.16
CA SER A 103 -11.33 57.28 -20.40
C SER A 103 -10.08 56.86 -19.60
N LEU A 104 -8.88 57.05 -20.15
CA LEU A 104 -7.62 56.73 -19.47
C LEU A 104 -7.28 57.73 -18.35
N GLU A 105 -7.66 59.00 -18.49
CA GLU A 105 -7.50 60.01 -17.43
C GLU A 105 -8.49 59.77 -16.30
N ILE A 106 -9.74 59.41 -16.64
CA ILE A 106 -10.76 58.98 -15.67
C ILE A 106 -10.24 57.79 -14.86
N LEU A 107 -9.61 56.81 -15.51
CA LEU A 107 -9.00 55.67 -14.84
C LEU A 107 -7.91 56.11 -13.85
N LYS A 108 -6.97 56.97 -14.26
CA LYS A 108 -5.88 57.45 -13.39
C LYS A 108 -6.41 58.24 -12.19
N LEU A 109 -7.38 59.13 -12.41
CA LEU A 109 -8.01 59.91 -11.35
C LEU A 109 -8.84 59.04 -10.40
N TYR A 110 -9.54 58.04 -10.93
CA TYR A 110 -10.27 57.06 -10.15
C TYR A 110 -9.32 56.28 -9.22
N ILE A 111 -8.22 55.75 -9.74
CA ILE A 111 -7.24 55.01 -8.93
C ILE A 111 -6.62 55.89 -7.86
N HIS A 112 -6.28 57.14 -8.19
CA HIS A 112 -5.75 58.08 -7.22
C HIS A 112 -6.69 58.31 -6.03
N GLU A 113 -7.98 58.56 -6.29
CA GLU A 113 -8.95 58.77 -5.21
C GLU A 113 -9.36 57.44 -4.52
N TRP A 114 -9.34 56.32 -5.24
CA TRP A 114 -9.58 54.98 -4.70
C TRP A 114 -8.50 54.57 -3.70
N ASP A 115 -7.22 54.78 -3.99
CA ASP A 115 -6.13 54.45 -3.07
C ASP A 115 -6.22 55.26 -1.78
N ARG A 116 -6.57 56.55 -1.90
CA ARG A 116 -6.80 57.42 -0.73
C ARG A 116 -7.95 56.91 0.14
N PHE A 117 -9.05 56.53 -0.49
CA PHE A 117 -10.22 55.96 0.18
C PHE A 117 -9.93 54.57 0.79
N TYR A 118 -9.18 53.72 0.10
CA TYR A 118 -8.82 52.37 0.55
C TYR A 118 -7.93 52.41 1.80
N VAL A 119 -6.93 53.30 1.85
CA VAL A 119 -6.12 53.50 3.07
C VAL A 119 -7.01 53.98 4.22
N LEU A 120 -7.94 54.89 3.97
CA LEU A 120 -8.86 55.40 4.97
C LEU A 120 -9.78 54.28 5.53
N SER A 121 -10.29 53.39 4.68
CA SER A 121 -11.18 52.28 5.08
C SER A 121 -10.48 51.21 5.93
N GLN A 122 -9.15 51.15 5.91
CA GLN A 122 -8.37 50.26 6.78
C GLN A 122 -8.23 50.81 8.19
N HIS A 123 -8.00 52.12 8.33
CA HIS A 123 -7.64 52.75 9.60
C HIS A 123 -8.85 53.31 10.37
N LEU A 124 -9.79 53.93 9.67
CA LEU A 124 -10.90 54.65 10.30
C LEU A 124 -11.87 53.75 11.10
N PRO A 125 -12.12 52.47 10.76
CA PRO A 125 -12.96 51.58 11.57
C PRO A 125 -12.34 51.13 12.90
N LEU A 126 -11.02 51.29 13.11
CA LEU A 126 -10.32 50.77 14.30
C LEU A 126 -10.86 51.29 15.64
N PRO A 127 -11.16 52.60 15.82
CA PRO A 127 -11.73 53.16 17.05
C PRO A 127 -13.11 52.62 17.41
N PHE A 128 -13.79 52.03 16.44
CA PHE A 128 -15.16 51.56 16.56
C PHE A 128 -15.21 50.03 16.69
N LYS A 129 -14.10 49.30 16.82
CA LYS A 129 -14.13 47.82 16.80
C LYS A 129 -14.44 47.16 18.15
N ASP A 130 -13.91 47.71 19.25
CA ASP A 130 -13.91 47.05 20.58
C ASP A 130 -15.18 47.32 21.42
N VAL A 131 -16.07 48.17 20.93
CA VAL A 131 -17.23 48.69 21.67
C VAL A 131 -18.54 47.93 21.34
N PHE A 132 -18.55 47.11 20.28
CA PHE A 132 -19.72 46.39 19.78
C PHE A 132 -19.93 45.00 20.42
N ILE A 133 -19.13 44.61 21.42
CA ILE A 133 -19.21 43.27 22.05
C ILE A 133 -20.17 43.31 23.25
N LYS A 134 -21.47 43.49 23.01
CA LYS A 134 -22.54 43.11 23.97
C LYS A 134 -23.91 43.02 23.29
N GLY A 135 -24.14 41.93 22.58
CA GLY A 135 -25.44 41.57 22.03
C GLY A 135 -25.28 40.49 20.97
N ILE A 136 -25.94 39.34 21.15
CA ILE A 136 -25.93 38.23 20.19
C ILE A 136 -26.86 38.63 19.04
N GLU A 137 -26.30 38.94 17.87
CA GLU A 137 -26.76 38.59 16.52
C GLU A 137 -25.77 39.17 15.48
N ASP A 138 -25.50 38.37 14.44
CA ASP A 138 -24.47 38.61 13.42
C ASP A 138 -24.76 39.81 12.50
N ASN A 139 -23.68 40.48 12.07
CA ASN A 139 -23.44 41.08 10.74
C ASN A 139 -23.95 42.48 10.30
N GLU A 140 -24.66 43.29 11.09
CA GLU A 140 -25.22 44.52 10.49
C GLU A 140 -24.44 45.85 10.59
N ASN A 141 -23.50 46.06 11.53
CA ASN A 141 -22.91 47.39 11.72
C ASN A 141 -21.37 47.43 11.69
N ASP A 142 -20.75 47.03 10.57
CA ASP A 142 -19.33 47.31 10.29
C ASP A 142 -19.20 48.63 9.52
N ILE A 143 -18.59 49.66 10.13
CA ILE A 143 -18.36 50.97 9.49
C ILE A 143 -17.60 50.83 8.17
N ARG A 144 -16.75 49.80 8.03
CA ARG A 144 -16.09 49.51 6.76
C ARG A 144 -17.08 49.16 5.65
N LYS A 145 -18.11 48.37 5.98
CA LYS A 145 -19.19 47.99 5.05
C LYS A 145 -19.92 49.25 4.57
N LEU A 146 -20.27 50.14 5.50
CA LEU A 146 -20.90 51.43 5.21
C LEU A 146 -20.07 52.26 4.21
N MET A 147 -18.76 52.38 4.42
CA MET A 147 -17.87 53.11 3.52
C MET A 147 -17.87 52.51 2.11
N TYR A 148 -17.77 51.19 1.99
CA TYR A 148 -17.77 50.51 0.68
C TYR A 148 -19.12 50.60 -0.04
N THR A 149 -20.24 50.51 0.67
CA THR A 149 -21.57 50.68 0.07
C THR A 149 -21.73 52.09 -0.51
N ILE A 150 -21.36 53.14 0.22
CA ILE A 150 -21.45 54.53 -0.27
C ILE A 150 -20.57 54.74 -1.50
N TRP A 151 -19.34 54.24 -1.49
CA TRP A 151 -18.45 54.33 -2.66
C TRP A 151 -18.99 53.53 -3.86
N SER A 152 -19.56 52.36 -3.60
CA SER A 152 -20.14 51.49 -4.63
C SER A 152 -21.31 52.18 -5.33
N ASP A 153 -22.25 52.72 -4.55
CA ASP A 153 -23.47 53.35 -5.05
C ASP A 153 -23.19 54.64 -5.82
N MET A 154 -22.30 55.49 -5.29
CA MET A 154 -22.07 56.84 -5.85
C MET A 154 -21.08 56.87 -7.01
N ILE A 155 -20.03 56.04 -7.01
CA ILE A 155 -18.93 56.13 -7.99
C ILE A 155 -18.83 54.85 -8.84
N PHE A 156 -18.66 53.70 -8.18
CA PHE A 156 -18.26 52.47 -8.88
C PHE A 156 -19.39 51.88 -9.75
N SER A 157 -20.64 51.90 -9.28
CA SER A 157 -21.81 51.38 -10.01
C SER A 157 -21.97 52.01 -11.40
N GLN A 158 -21.60 53.29 -11.54
CA GLN A 158 -21.72 54.08 -12.75
C GLN A 158 -20.48 53.98 -13.65
N LEU A 159 -19.28 53.79 -13.07
CA LEU A 159 -18.02 53.77 -13.81
C LEU A 159 -17.50 52.36 -14.16
N LYS A 160 -18.03 51.29 -13.55
CA LYS A 160 -17.53 49.91 -13.70
C LYS A 160 -17.29 49.46 -15.16
N THR A 161 -18.18 49.81 -16.09
CA THR A 161 -18.04 49.44 -17.52
C THR A 161 -16.95 50.25 -18.23
N THR A 162 -16.81 51.53 -17.89
CA THR A 162 -15.80 52.43 -18.48
C THR A 162 -14.40 52.09 -17.94
N LEU A 163 -14.31 51.72 -16.67
CA LEU A 163 -13.08 51.23 -16.04
C LEU A 163 -12.61 49.93 -16.70
N TRP A 164 -13.51 48.97 -16.93
CA TRP A 164 -13.19 47.75 -17.67
C TRP A 164 -12.67 48.06 -19.09
N SER A 165 -13.40 48.86 -19.86
CA SER A 165 -13.03 49.17 -21.25
C SER A 165 -11.64 49.81 -21.36
N SER A 166 -11.23 50.58 -20.34
CA SER A 166 -9.88 51.17 -20.29
C SER A 166 -8.81 50.14 -19.93
N VAL A 167 -9.12 49.18 -19.06
CA VAL A 167 -8.22 48.06 -18.70
C VAL A 167 -8.01 47.11 -19.88
N GLU A 168 -9.05 46.85 -20.66
CA GLU A 168 -9.01 45.99 -21.86
C GLU A 168 -7.98 46.48 -22.90
N VAL A 169 -7.96 47.80 -23.14
CA VAL A 169 -6.97 48.43 -24.03
C VAL A 169 -5.55 48.24 -23.50
N LEU A 170 -5.33 48.46 -22.19
CA LEU A 170 -4.00 48.29 -21.58
C LEU A 170 -3.50 46.84 -21.69
N ILE A 171 -4.37 45.85 -21.46
CA ILE A 171 -4.00 44.42 -21.59
C ILE A 171 -3.65 44.08 -23.05
N THR A 172 -4.40 44.62 -24.01
CA THR A 172 -4.16 44.39 -25.44
C THR A 172 -2.84 45.02 -25.89
N ASP A 173 -2.55 46.22 -25.44
CA ASP A 173 -1.27 46.91 -25.70
C ASP A 173 -0.08 46.13 -25.11
N GLU A 174 -0.22 45.59 -23.89
CA GLU A 174 0.82 44.76 -23.27
C GLU A 174 1.05 43.45 -24.04
N ARG A 175 -0.01 42.80 -24.54
CA ARG A 175 0.10 41.59 -25.38
C ARG A 175 0.83 41.86 -26.70
N ASN A 176 0.71 43.07 -27.23
CA ASN A 176 1.45 43.54 -28.40
C ASN A 176 2.89 44.00 -28.07
N GLY A 177 3.30 43.97 -26.79
CA GLY A 177 4.66 44.30 -26.35
C GLY A 177 4.87 45.75 -25.90
N ILE A 178 3.80 46.52 -25.68
CA ILE A 178 3.88 47.90 -25.17
C ILE A 178 3.95 47.88 -23.63
N SER A 179 4.84 48.68 -23.04
CA SER A 179 4.99 48.78 -21.58
C SER A 179 3.85 49.61 -20.97
N ILE A 180 3.21 49.08 -19.92
CA ILE A 180 2.07 49.71 -19.23
C ILE A 180 2.33 49.84 -17.72
N ASP A 181 1.61 50.75 -17.04
CA ASP A 181 1.63 50.87 -15.58
C ASP A 181 0.72 49.80 -14.94
N GLU A 182 1.35 48.76 -14.39
CA GLU A 182 0.68 47.61 -13.78
C GLU A 182 -0.26 48.01 -12.62
N ASN A 183 0.02 49.12 -11.92
CA ASN A 183 -0.76 49.54 -10.75
C ASN A 183 -2.18 49.95 -11.12
N LEU A 184 -2.41 50.44 -12.34
CA LEU A 184 -3.74 50.84 -12.80
C LEU A 184 -4.67 49.62 -12.88
N ILE A 185 -4.20 48.50 -13.40
CA ILE A 185 -4.97 47.26 -13.53
C ILE A 185 -5.19 46.63 -12.15
N ILE A 186 -4.13 46.58 -11.32
CA ILE A 186 -4.17 46.05 -9.95
C ILE A 186 -5.18 46.81 -9.10
N GLY A 187 -5.20 48.14 -9.19
CA GLY A 187 -6.12 49.00 -8.45
C GLY A 187 -7.58 48.81 -8.89
N VAL A 188 -7.84 48.71 -10.21
CA VAL A 188 -9.19 48.38 -10.71
C VAL A 188 -9.62 47.01 -10.21
N ARG A 189 -8.78 45.97 -10.33
CA ARG A 189 -9.09 44.64 -9.80
C ARG A 189 -9.47 44.69 -8.32
N LEU A 190 -8.70 45.40 -7.49
CA LEU A 190 -8.99 45.54 -6.06
C LEU A 190 -10.36 46.20 -5.81
N SER A 191 -10.76 47.18 -6.61
CA SER A 191 -12.10 47.79 -6.51
C SER A 191 -13.23 46.79 -6.83
N PHE A 192 -13.05 45.95 -7.85
CA PHE A 192 -14.03 44.93 -8.24
C PHE A 192 -14.19 43.80 -7.21
N VAL A 193 -13.15 43.52 -6.41
CA VAL A 193 -13.18 42.51 -5.34
C VAL A 193 -13.79 43.06 -4.05
N LEU A 194 -13.52 44.33 -3.71
CA LEU A 194 -13.87 44.90 -2.40
C LEU A 194 -15.25 45.56 -2.34
N LEU A 195 -15.82 45.99 -3.48
CA LEU A 195 -17.07 46.74 -3.56
C LEU A 195 -18.33 45.88 -3.80
N SER A 196 -18.23 44.56 -3.57
CA SER A 196 -19.34 43.61 -3.72
C SER A 196 -20.49 43.91 -2.73
N PRO A 197 -21.77 43.91 -3.16
CA PRO A 197 -22.90 44.36 -2.34
C PRO A 197 -23.30 43.34 -1.26
N ASP A 198 -23.15 42.04 -1.55
CA ASP A 198 -23.53 40.93 -0.68
C ASP A 198 -22.34 40.26 0.02
N GLN A 199 -22.45 40.01 1.33
CA GLN A 199 -21.38 39.38 2.13
C GLN A 199 -21.27 37.86 1.97
N SER A 200 -22.28 37.22 1.39
CA SER A 200 -22.31 35.77 1.12
C SER A 200 -21.36 35.37 -0.01
N ASP A 201 -21.19 36.21 -1.04
CA ASP A 201 -20.28 35.96 -2.15
C ASP A 201 -19.44 37.20 -2.50
N ARG A 202 -18.30 37.35 -1.81
CA ARG A 202 -17.39 38.50 -1.96
C ARG A 202 -16.83 38.66 -3.39
N LEU A 203 -16.88 37.62 -4.22
CA LEU A 203 -16.25 37.62 -5.55
C LEU A 203 -17.26 37.77 -6.69
N GLU A 204 -18.56 37.96 -6.43
CA GLU A 204 -19.59 37.97 -7.47
C GLU A 204 -19.34 39.01 -8.58
N ILE A 205 -19.08 40.27 -8.21
CA ILE A 205 -18.81 41.35 -9.19
C ILE A 205 -17.51 41.09 -9.96
N TYR A 206 -16.48 40.60 -9.28
CA TYR A 206 -15.21 40.25 -9.90
C TYR A 206 -15.39 39.08 -10.90
N ASN A 207 -16.09 38.03 -10.52
CA ASN A 207 -16.30 36.85 -11.35
C ASN A 207 -17.15 37.15 -12.60
N ASN A 208 -18.27 37.85 -12.43
CA ASN A 208 -19.25 38.08 -13.49
C ASN A 208 -18.85 39.20 -14.47
N ILE A 209 -18.02 40.14 -14.04
CA ILE A 209 -17.64 41.28 -14.90
C ILE A 209 -16.15 41.26 -15.22
N PHE A 210 -15.27 41.26 -14.21
CA PHE A 210 -13.84 41.39 -14.48
C PHE A 210 -13.26 40.10 -15.09
N LEU A 211 -13.48 38.96 -14.43
CA LEU A 211 -12.92 37.68 -14.85
C LEU A 211 -13.53 37.22 -16.17
N GLU A 212 -14.86 37.24 -16.33
CA GLU A 212 -15.52 36.82 -17.57
C GLU A 212 -15.08 37.66 -18.79
N ASN A 213 -15.01 38.99 -18.64
CA ASN A 213 -14.53 39.84 -19.73
C ASN A 213 -13.02 39.66 -20.00
N TYR A 214 -12.20 39.42 -18.97
CA TYR A 214 -10.78 39.12 -19.14
C TYR A 214 -10.58 37.84 -19.95
N LEU A 215 -11.34 36.78 -19.64
CA LEU A 215 -11.30 35.51 -20.36
C LEU A 215 -11.72 35.70 -21.82
N ARG A 216 -12.83 36.41 -22.07
CA ARG A 216 -13.32 36.70 -23.42
C ARG A 216 -12.30 37.50 -24.26
N CYS A 217 -11.71 38.56 -23.68
CA CYS A 217 -10.66 39.35 -24.35
C CYS A 217 -9.44 38.49 -24.70
N THR A 218 -9.07 37.55 -23.81
CA THR A 218 -7.98 36.59 -24.06
C THR A 218 -8.30 35.67 -25.22
N GLU A 219 -9.52 35.12 -25.24
CA GLU A 219 -9.98 34.22 -26.29
C GLU A 219 -9.98 34.89 -27.66
N GLU A 220 -10.60 36.07 -27.78
CA GLU A 220 -10.72 36.80 -29.04
C GLU A 220 -9.36 37.22 -29.61
N PHE A 221 -8.45 37.70 -28.76
CA PHE A 221 -7.10 38.09 -29.17
C PHE A 221 -6.32 36.92 -29.76
N TYR A 222 -6.23 35.80 -29.02
CA TYR A 222 -5.41 34.68 -29.46
C TYR A 222 -6.03 33.93 -30.64
N LYS A 223 -7.36 33.87 -30.77
CA LYS A 223 -8.01 33.17 -31.89
C LYS A 223 -7.64 33.75 -33.25
N ILE A 224 -7.51 35.08 -33.33
CA ILE A 224 -7.06 35.78 -34.53
C ILE A 224 -5.54 35.58 -34.70
N LYS A 225 -4.77 35.84 -33.64
CA LYS A 225 -3.30 35.84 -33.72
C LYS A 225 -2.71 34.46 -34.00
N THR A 226 -3.23 33.39 -33.40
CA THR A 226 -2.74 32.03 -33.65
C THR A 226 -3.00 31.58 -35.08
N SER A 227 -4.13 31.98 -35.66
CA SER A 227 -4.47 31.69 -37.06
C SER A 227 -3.50 32.36 -38.03
N GLU A 228 -3.14 33.62 -37.79
CA GLU A 228 -2.11 34.33 -38.57
C GLU A 228 -0.74 33.63 -38.48
N VAL A 229 -0.26 33.37 -37.26
CA VAL A 229 1.07 32.76 -37.03
C VAL A 229 1.13 31.35 -37.61
N ARG A 230 0.06 30.55 -37.48
CA ARG A 230 -0.01 29.20 -38.04
C ARG A 230 0.12 29.21 -39.56
N MET A 231 -0.47 30.18 -40.24
CA MET A 231 -0.40 30.32 -41.70
C MET A 231 1.01 30.74 -42.17
N ASP A 232 1.68 31.60 -41.42
CA ASP A 232 2.99 32.15 -41.81
C ASP A 232 4.17 31.20 -41.56
N THR A 233 4.20 30.50 -40.40
CA THR A 233 5.41 29.77 -39.95
C THR A 233 5.31 28.25 -40.03
N GLY A 234 4.11 27.68 -40.22
CA GLY A 234 3.93 26.23 -40.14
C GLY A 234 3.74 25.69 -38.70
N ILE A 235 3.37 24.41 -38.58
CA ILE A 235 3.00 23.80 -37.29
C ILE A 235 4.19 23.60 -36.33
N ARG A 236 5.40 23.33 -36.86
CA ARG A 236 6.58 23.04 -36.03
C ARG A 236 7.10 24.25 -35.27
N ASP A 237 7.07 25.42 -35.90
CA ASP A 237 7.45 26.68 -35.26
C ASP A 237 6.31 27.27 -34.43
N TYR A 238 5.07 26.98 -34.82
CA TYR A 238 3.89 27.26 -33.99
C TYR A 238 3.98 26.61 -32.60
N LEU A 239 4.54 25.40 -32.48
CA LEU A 239 4.75 24.76 -31.17
C LEU A 239 5.64 25.59 -30.23
N ASN A 240 6.70 26.23 -30.76
CA ASN A 240 7.56 27.09 -29.96
C ASN A 240 6.83 28.37 -29.54
N TYR A 241 6.12 29.00 -30.49
CA TYR A 241 5.28 30.17 -30.22
C TYR A 241 4.23 29.87 -29.13
N MET A 242 3.54 28.74 -29.25
CA MET A 242 2.56 28.25 -28.29
C MET A 242 3.16 28.11 -26.89
N ASN A 243 4.33 27.49 -26.74
CA ASN A 243 4.95 27.31 -25.43
C ASN A 243 5.30 28.66 -24.78
N THR A 244 5.88 29.59 -25.55
CA THR A 244 6.21 30.93 -25.05
C THR A 244 4.96 31.70 -24.62
N LYS A 245 3.88 31.63 -25.39
CA LYS A 245 2.64 32.36 -25.06
C LYS A 245 1.85 31.75 -23.90
N LEU A 246 1.91 30.43 -23.71
CA LEU A 246 1.36 29.80 -22.50
C LEU A 246 2.05 30.32 -21.23
N ASP A 247 3.39 30.41 -21.25
CA ASP A 247 4.16 30.90 -20.10
C ASP A 247 3.92 32.40 -19.82
N GLU A 248 3.83 33.23 -20.89
CA GLU A 248 3.55 34.66 -20.76
C GLU A 248 2.15 34.95 -20.16
N GLU A 249 1.09 34.26 -20.63
CA GLU A 249 -0.26 34.45 -20.08
C GLU A 249 -0.37 33.95 -18.63
N GLU A 250 0.30 32.85 -18.27
CA GLU A 250 0.32 32.39 -16.88
C GLU A 250 0.96 33.43 -15.95
N GLN A 251 2.07 34.05 -16.38
CA GLN A 251 2.72 35.11 -15.62
C GLN A 251 1.85 36.37 -15.51
N ARG A 252 1.20 36.78 -16.61
CA ARG A 252 0.27 37.92 -16.64
C ARG A 252 -0.93 37.70 -15.71
N ALA A 253 -1.50 36.50 -15.73
CA ALA A 253 -2.60 36.09 -14.86
C ALA A 253 -2.27 36.24 -13.38
N ARG A 254 -1.08 35.76 -12.98
CA ARG A 254 -0.60 35.86 -11.58
C ARG A 254 -0.43 37.30 -11.12
N LYS A 255 -0.19 38.24 -12.04
CA LYS A 255 -0.11 39.68 -11.75
C LYS A 255 -1.51 40.33 -11.65
N TYR A 256 -2.38 40.09 -12.63
CA TYR A 256 -3.62 40.86 -12.82
C TYR A 256 -4.90 40.21 -12.33
N LEU A 257 -4.99 38.88 -12.27
CA LEU A 257 -6.15 38.21 -11.70
C LEU A 257 -6.07 38.21 -10.17
N ASN A 258 -7.19 37.88 -9.53
CA ASN A 258 -7.23 37.65 -8.10
C ASN A 258 -6.49 36.34 -7.75
N THR A 259 -5.99 36.23 -6.51
CA THR A 259 -5.12 35.13 -6.07
C THR A 259 -5.85 33.80 -5.85
N ASP A 260 -7.12 33.70 -6.25
CA ASP A 260 -7.88 32.47 -6.15
C ASP A 260 -7.43 31.42 -7.19
N PRO A 261 -7.31 30.14 -6.80
CA PRO A 261 -6.95 29.07 -7.72
C PRO A 261 -7.95 28.88 -8.87
N GLU A 262 -9.19 29.35 -8.73
CA GLU A 262 -10.25 29.16 -9.72
C GLU A 262 -10.09 30.08 -10.94
N SER A 263 -9.74 31.35 -10.73
CA SER A 263 -9.45 32.33 -11.78
C SER A 263 -8.31 31.87 -12.68
N LEU A 264 -7.22 31.37 -12.08
CA LEU A 264 -6.09 30.86 -12.84
C LEU A 264 -6.47 29.60 -13.65
N ARG A 265 -7.25 28.69 -13.05
CA ARG A 265 -7.72 27.47 -13.74
C ARG A 265 -8.63 27.80 -14.92
N LYS A 266 -9.55 28.77 -14.78
CA LYS A 266 -10.43 29.22 -15.86
C LYS A 266 -9.65 29.85 -17.02
N LEU A 267 -8.64 30.67 -16.71
CA LEU A 267 -7.76 31.21 -17.74
C LEU A 267 -6.92 30.13 -18.42
N GLU A 268 -6.36 29.20 -17.65
CA GLU A 268 -5.58 28.10 -18.21
C GLU A 268 -6.41 27.27 -19.19
N GLN A 269 -7.68 27.02 -18.86
CA GLN A 269 -8.61 26.32 -19.75
C GLN A 269 -8.82 27.09 -21.08
N VAL A 270 -9.16 28.39 -21.02
CA VAL A 270 -9.36 29.21 -22.23
C VAL A 270 -8.09 29.30 -23.07
N THR A 271 -6.93 29.46 -22.42
CA THR A 271 -5.64 29.57 -23.12
C THR A 271 -5.27 28.26 -23.81
N VAL A 272 -5.54 27.11 -23.17
CA VAL A 272 -5.34 25.79 -23.78
C VAL A 272 -6.33 25.57 -24.93
N ASP A 273 -7.58 25.98 -24.79
CA ASP A 273 -8.59 25.81 -25.84
C ASP A 273 -8.23 26.58 -27.13
N VAL A 274 -7.74 27.81 -27.00
CA VAL A 274 -7.37 28.63 -28.16
C VAL A 274 -5.99 28.28 -28.73
N LEU A 275 -4.99 28.07 -27.87
CA LEU A 275 -3.62 27.82 -28.35
C LEU A 275 -3.39 26.36 -28.76
N VAL A 276 -4.04 25.39 -28.10
CA VAL A 276 -3.78 23.96 -28.26
C VAL A 276 -4.93 23.26 -28.98
N THR A 277 -6.16 23.37 -28.47
CA THR A 277 -7.32 22.60 -28.98
C THR A 277 -7.66 22.96 -30.42
N GLN A 278 -7.49 24.24 -30.83
CA GLN A 278 -7.76 24.70 -32.20
C GLN A 278 -6.96 23.94 -33.28
N PHE A 279 -5.70 23.59 -33.02
CA PHE A 279 -4.81 22.92 -33.98
C PHE A 279 -4.40 21.51 -33.54
N ALA A 280 -5.12 20.93 -32.57
CA ALA A 280 -4.73 19.66 -31.95
C ALA A 280 -4.58 18.52 -32.97
N ASP A 281 -5.47 18.41 -33.96
CA ASP A 281 -5.43 17.31 -34.93
C ASP A 281 -4.20 17.40 -35.87
N GLU A 282 -3.77 18.62 -36.22
CA GLU A 282 -2.54 18.84 -36.99
C GLU A 282 -1.29 18.55 -36.16
N ILE A 283 -1.29 18.93 -34.88
CA ILE A 283 -0.20 18.60 -33.94
C ILE A 283 -0.06 17.08 -33.80
N LEU A 284 -1.19 16.37 -33.69
CA LEU A 284 -1.22 14.92 -33.50
C LEU A 284 -0.62 14.15 -34.68
N VAL A 285 -0.80 14.62 -35.92
CA VAL A 285 -0.22 13.99 -37.12
C VAL A 285 1.32 14.06 -37.12
N GLU A 286 1.90 15.17 -36.64
CA GLU A 286 3.37 15.35 -36.60
C GLU A 286 4.06 14.48 -35.54
N VAL A 287 3.34 14.02 -34.50
CA VAL A 287 3.92 13.22 -33.40
C VAL A 287 4.68 12.00 -33.91
N ARG A 288 4.11 11.27 -34.89
CA ARG A 288 4.75 10.07 -35.44
C ARG A 288 6.09 10.37 -36.12
N SER A 289 6.16 11.46 -36.89
CA SER A 289 7.43 11.90 -37.50
C SER A 289 8.45 12.36 -36.46
N LEU A 290 8.02 13.09 -35.42
CA LEU A 290 8.93 13.57 -34.37
C LEU A 290 9.52 12.42 -33.56
N ILE A 291 8.76 11.35 -33.31
CA ILE A 291 9.26 10.12 -32.67
C ILE A 291 10.32 9.45 -33.54
N ARG A 292 10.07 9.31 -34.84
CA ARG A 292 11.02 8.71 -35.80
C ARG A 292 12.30 9.52 -35.90
N ASP A 293 12.18 10.85 -35.94
CA ASP A 293 13.32 11.77 -36.07
C ASP A 293 14.03 12.03 -34.73
N ASN A 294 13.50 11.49 -33.62
CA ASN A 294 14.01 11.63 -32.25
C ASN A 294 14.11 13.10 -31.76
N ASP A 295 13.11 13.93 -32.10
CA ASP A 295 13.04 15.35 -31.73
C ASP A 295 12.42 15.54 -30.33
N VAL A 296 13.25 15.35 -29.30
CA VAL A 296 12.87 15.43 -27.89
C VAL A 296 12.29 16.81 -27.47
N PRO A 297 12.89 17.96 -27.84
CA PRO A 297 12.37 19.26 -27.41
C PRO A 297 10.93 19.51 -27.82
N ARG A 298 10.57 19.23 -29.08
CA ARG A 298 9.21 19.44 -29.59
C ARG A 298 8.21 18.45 -28.99
N LEU A 299 8.61 17.19 -28.80
CA LEU A 299 7.78 16.21 -28.11
C LEU A 299 7.48 16.62 -26.66
N SER A 300 8.44 17.23 -25.96
CA SER A 300 8.23 17.76 -24.61
C SER A 300 7.23 18.91 -24.58
N ILE A 301 7.26 19.79 -25.58
CA ILE A 301 6.27 20.87 -25.74
C ILE A 301 4.87 20.29 -25.97
N ILE A 302 4.75 19.33 -26.89
CA ILE A 302 3.48 18.65 -27.18
C ILE A 302 2.94 17.97 -25.91
N TYR A 303 3.80 17.30 -25.15
CA TYR A 303 3.43 16.68 -23.88
C TYR A 303 2.89 17.71 -22.87
N LYS A 304 3.62 18.80 -22.62
CA LYS A 304 3.18 19.85 -21.68
C LYS A 304 1.84 20.46 -22.08
N ALA A 305 1.63 20.69 -23.36
CA ALA A 305 0.40 21.29 -23.89
C ALA A 305 -0.78 20.31 -23.86
N LEU A 306 -0.61 19.10 -24.40
CA LEU A 306 -1.69 18.14 -24.52
C LEU A 306 -2.02 17.45 -23.19
N ASN A 307 -1.11 17.38 -22.22
CA ASN A 307 -1.40 16.80 -20.90
C ASN A 307 -2.54 17.53 -20.17
N LYS A 308 -2.83 18.77 -20.57
CA LYS A 308 -3.95 19.56 -20.06
C LYS A 308 -5.31 19.15 -20.65
N THR A 309 -5.30 18.41 -21.76
CA THR A 309 -6.48 17.86 -22.45
C THR A 309 -6.56 16.34 -22.27
N LYS A 310 -7.61 15.84 -21.60
CA LYS A 310 -7.70 14.39 -21.28
C LYS A 310 -7.88 13.49 -22.50
N ASP A 311 -8.64 13.94 -23.50
CA ASP A 311 -9.04 13.08 -24.63
C ASP A 311 -7.93 12.93 -25.68
N LYS A 312 -7.21 14.01 -25.99
CA LYS A 312 -6.17 14.03 -27.05
C LYS A 312 -4.88 13.29 -26.65
N MET A 313 -4.60 13.16 -25.35
CA MET A 313 -3.43 12.41 -24.87
C MET A 313 -3.50 10.90 -25.18
N ASN A 314 -4.71 10.32 -25.23
CA ASN A 314 -4.86 8.90 -25.56
C ASN A 314 -4.38 8.59 -26.97
N TYR A 315 -4.53 9.53 -27.91
CA TYR A 315 -4.02 9.37 -29.28
C TYR A 315 -2.49 9.30 -29.32
N VAL A 316 -1.80 10.18 -28.58
CA VAL A 316 -0.33 10.16 -28.49
C VAL A 316 0.19 8.84 -27.92
N LEU A 317 -0.53 8.30 -26.92
CA LEU A 317 -0.25 6.99 -26.34
C LEU A 317 -0.41 5.87 -27.39
N ASP A 318 -1.49 5.86 -28.16
CA ASP A 318 -1.71 4.85 -29.20
C ASP A 318 -0.67 4.94 -30.33
N VAL A 319 -0.31 6.14 -30.78
CA VAL A 319 0.75 6.34 -31.79
C VAL A 319 2.10 5.78 -31.32
N LEU A 320 2.47 6.02 -30.05
CA LEU A 320 3.70 5.48 -29.51
C LEU A 320 3.67 3.94 -29.43
N LYS A 321 2.52 3.37 -29.04
CA LYS A 321 2.32 1.91 -28.98
C LYS A 321 2.55 1.26 -30.34
N GLU A 322 1.91 1.81 -31.37
CA GLU A 322 2.00 1.31 -32.75
C GLU A 322 3.43 1.42 -33.26
N TYR A 323 4.07 2.58 -33.08
CA TYR A 323 5.44 2.81 -33.52
C TYR A 323 6.45 1.84 -32.88
N ILE A 324 6.40 1.63 -31.56
CA ILE A 324 7.29 0.69 -30.86
C ILE A 324 7.07 -0.75 -31.37
N THR A 325 5.83 -1.13 -31.63
CA THR A 325 5.48 -2.48 -32.09
C THR A 325 5.99 -2.72 -33.52
N GLU A 326 5.79 -1.75 -34.43
CA GLU A 326 6.28 -1.83 -35.81
C GLU A 326 7.81 -1.87 -35.88
N GLU A 327 8.50 -0.99 -35.15
CA GLU A 327 9.96 -0.93 -35.15
C GLU A 327 10.57 -2.23 -34.57
N GLY A 328 9.98 -2.77 -33.50
CA GLY A 328 10.43 -4.02 -32.91
C GLY A 328 10.26 -5.23 -33.81
N LEU A 329 9.12 -5.35 -34.49
CA LEU A 329 8.89 -6.45 -35.43
C LEU A 329 9.77 -6.34 -36.68
N SER A 330 10.03 -5.13 -37.20
CA SER A 330 10.94 -4.94 -38.34
C SER A 330 12.36 -5.37 -37.99
N THR A 331 12.88 -4.88 -36.85
CA THR A 331 14.23 -5.21 -36.37
C THR A 331 14.43 -6.71 -36.18
N MET A 332 13.40 -7.41 -35.68
CA MET A 332 13.44 -8.86 -35.52
C MET A 332 13.39 -9.62 -36.86
N ARG A 333 12.61 -9.13 -37.84
CA ARG A 333 12.51 -9.76 -39.18
C ARG A 333 13.84 -9.65 -39.94
N GLU A 334 14.48 -8.50 -39.90
CA GLU A 334 15.77 -8.26 -40.58
C GLU A 334 16.87 -9.20 -40.08
N ASN A 335 16.81 -9.62 -38.82
CA ASN A 335 17.83 -10.45 -38.18
C ASN A 335 17.45 -11.93 -38.00
N ALA A 336 16.30 -12.37 -38.54
CA ALA A 336 15.69 -13.66 -38.22
C ALA A 336 16.61 -14.90 -38.42
N LEU A 337 17.41 -14.93 -39.50
CA LEU A 337 18.29 -16.07 -39.81
C LEU A 337 19.44 -16.22 -38.79
N THR A 338 20.07 -15.11 -38.41
CA THR A 338 21.20 -15.09 -37.47
C THR A 338 20.72 -15.37 -36.04
N VAL A 339 19.59 -14.75 -35.68
CA VAL A 339 18.99 -14.76 -34.35
C VAL A 339 18.36 -16.11 -33.99
N ALA A 340 17.85 -16.87 -34.96
CA ALA A 340 17.32 -18.22 -34.72
C ALA A 340 18.40 -19.21 -34.25
N SER A 341 19.67 -18.94 -34.58
CA SER A 341 20.84 -19.75 -34.23
C SER A 341 21.60 -19.24 -33.01
N ASP A 342 21.47 -17.94 -32.70
CA ASP A 342 22.25 -17.25 -31.69
C ASP A 342 21.33 -16.55 -30.65
N PRO A 343 21.08 -17.19 -29.49
CA PRO A 343 20.20 -16.64 -28.47
C PRO A 343 20.78 -15.40 -27.77
N GLU A 344 22.10 -15.14 -27.84
CA GLU A 344 22.72 -13.94 -27.27
C GLU A 344 22.26 -12.69 -28.04
N LYS A 345 22.46 -12.69 -29.36
CA LYS A 345 22.05 -11.57 -30.22
C LYS A 345 20.57 -11.26 -30.14
N PHE A 346 19.73 -12.28 -29.99
CA PHE A 346 18.29 -12.10 -29.82
C PHE A 346 17.95 -11.24 -28.60
N VAL A 347 18.50 -11.61 -27.45
CA VAL A 347 18.16 -10.98 -26.17
C VAL A 347 18.77 -9.58 -26.10
N GLU A 348 19.97 -9.38 -26.63
CA GLU A 348 20.60 -8.06 -26.67
C GLU A 348 19.81 -7.07 -27.53
N GLN A 349 19.34 -7.46 -28.72
CA GLN A 349 18.51 -6.59 -29.57
C GLN A 349 17.22 -6.15 -28.88
N LEU A 350 16.56 -7.06 -28.16
CA LEU A 350 15.37 -6.75 -27.37
C LEU A 350 15.64 -5.74 -26.24
N LEU A 351 16.77 -5.91 -25.56
CA LEU A 351 17.19 -5.02 -24.47
C LEU A 351 17.59 -3.64 -24.97
N ASP A 352 18.34 -3.56 -26.07
CA ASP A 352 18.76 -2.30 -26.67
C ASP A 352 17.54 -1.48 -27.11
N MET A 353 16.55 -2.13 -27.71
CA MET A 353 15.28 -1.49 -28.06
C MET A 353 14.53 -0.99 -26.81
N TYR A 354 14.49 -1.80 -25.74
CA TYR A 354 13.85 -1.41 -24.48
C TYR A 354 14.50 -0.16 -23.88
N ASN A 355 15.82 -0.12 -23.85
CA ASN A 355 16.59 1.01 -23.34
C ASN A 355 16.42 2.26 -24.22
N LYS A 356 16.41 2.10 -25.56
CA LYS A 356 16.16 3.19 -26.52
C LYS A 356 14.83 3.90 -26.25
N PHE A 357 13.74 3.16 -26.17
CA PHE A 357 12.40 3.74 -25.93
C PHE A 357 12.20 4.22 -24.50
N THR A 358 12.86 3.60 -23.52
CA THR A 358 12.85 4.09 -22.13
C THR A 358 13.47 5.47 -22.05
N LYS A 359 14.65 5.66 -22.68
CA LYS A 359 15.32 6.96 -22.74
C LYS A 359 14.48 8.02 -23.46
N LEU A 360 13.88 7.67 -24.60
CA LEU A 360 12.96 8.58 -25.30
C LEU A 360 11.81 9.03 -24.39
N ILE A 361 11.23 8.12 -23.61
CA ILE A 361 10.11 8.44 -22.71
C ILE A 361 10.54 9.30 -21.54
N ASP A 362 11.69 9.01 -20.95
CA ASP A 362 12.23 9.80 -19.84
C ASP A 362 12.57 11.23 -20.29
N ASP A 363 13.17 11.39 -21.46
CA ASP A 363 13.60 12.69 -21.98
C ASP A 363 12.42 13.51 -22.57
N ALA A 364 11.55 12.90 -23.39
CA ALA A 364 10.48 13.60 -24.10
C ALA A 364 9.19 13.75 -23.29
N PHE A 365 8.83 12.76 -22.47
CA PHE A 365 7.56 12.71 -21.74
C PHE A 365 7.74 12.79 -20.22
N CYS A 366 8.88 13.33 -19.75
CA CYS A 366 9.23 13.50 -18.34
C CYS A 366 9.10 12.20 -17.50
N GLY A 367 9.25 11.04 -18.13
CA GLY A 367 9.13 9.74 -17.47
C GLY A 367 7.70 9.38 -17.04
N ASP A 368 6.67 9.93 -17.68
CA ASP A 368 5.25 9.68 -17.40
C ASP A 368 4.92 8.18 -17.39
N ILE A 369 4.24 7.75 -16.33
CA ILE A 369 3.88 6.34 -16.08
C ILE A 369 2.97 5.80 -17.19
N ARG A 370 2.10 6.62 -17.79
CA ARG A 370 1.20 6.20 -18.88
C ARG A 370 2.01 5.76 -20.11
N PHE A 371 3.03 6.52 -20.48
CA PHE A 371 3.91 6.22 -21.61
C PHE A 371 4.77 4.97 -21.33
N LYS A 372 5.28 4.83 -20.11
CA LYS A 372 5.99 3.61 -19.67
C LYS A 372 5.09 2.36 -19.71
N THR A 373 3.83 2.51 -19.33
CA THR A 373 2.83 1.43 -19.38
C THR A 373 2.52 1.02 -20.83
N ILE A 374 2.41 1.99 -21.74
CA ILE A 374 2.21 1.72 -23.16
C ILE A 374 3.42 1.03 -23.80
N ARG A 375 4.64 1.48 -23.49
CA ARG A 375 5.86 0.78 -23.88
C ARG A 375 5.82 -0.67 -23.39
N ASP A 376 5.47 -0.90 -22.13
CA ASP A 376 5.36 -2.26 -21.56
C ASP A 376 4.32 -3.12 -22.32
N VAL A 377 3.20 -2.54 -22.74
CA VAL A 377 2.20 -3.22 -23.58
C VAL A 377 2.77 -3.55 -24.96
N ALA A 378 3.46 -2.60 -25.62
CA ALA A 378 4.08 -2.82 -26.92
C ALA A 378 5.17 -3.90 -26.87
N PHE A 379 6.05 -3.87 -25.87
CA PHE A 379 7.08 -4.90 -25.66
C PHE A 379 6.49 -6.28 -25.39
N LYS A 380 5.36 -6.35 -24.68
CA LYS A 380 4.62 -7.61 -24.51
C LYS A 380 4.10 -8.15 -25.84
N ILE A 381 3.66 -7.29 -26.76
CA ILE A 381 3.24 -7.72 -28.11
C ILE A 381 4.44 -8.26 -28.88
N VAL A 382 5.57 -7.53 -28.89
CA VAL A 382 6.78 -7.93 -29.61
C VAL A 382 7.36 -9.25 -29.08
N ALA A 383 7.53 -9.41 -27.77
CA ALA A 383 8.11 -10.61 -27.17
C ALA A 383 7.27 -11.89 -27.40
N ASN A 384 5.94 -11.75 -27.52
CA ASN A 384 5.02 -12.87 -27.74
C ASN A 384 4.56 -13.01 -29.20
N SER A 385 5.12 -12.22 -30.12
CA SER A 385 4.75 -12.31 -31.53
C SER A 385 5.18 -13.64 -32.13
N THR A 386 4.28 -14.25 -32.88
CA THR A 386 4.55 -15.47 -33.66
C THR A 386 5.03 -15.16 -35.08
N ASP A 387 5.12 -13.89 -35.48
CA ASP A 387 5.48 -13.52 -36.85
C ASP A 387 6.92 -13.87 -37.21
N VAL A 388 7.82 -13.87 -36.21
CA VAL A 388 9.27 -14.02 -36.45
C VAL A 388 9.77 -15.41 -36.04
N PHE A 389 9.58 -15.81 -34.77
CA PHE A 389 10.08 -17.09 -34.27
C PHE A 389 8.94 -17.95 -33.74
N LYS A 390 8.61 -18.99 -34.50
CA LYS A 390 7.51 -19.93 -34.23
C LYS A 390 8.05 -21.19 -33.57
N MET A 391 7.35 -21.66 -32.56
CA MET A 391 7.49 -23.00 -31.99
C MET A 391 6.19 -23.75 -32.19
N GLU A 392 6.31 -24.95 -32.74
CA GLU A 392 5.21 -25.89 -32.94
C GLU A 392 5.01 -26.72 -31.68
N ILE A 393 3.85 -26.60 -31.06
CA ILE A 393 3.45 -27.40 -29.90
C ILE A 393 2.44 -28.45 -30.40
N PRO A 394 2.76 -29.75 -30.29
CA PRO A 394 1.84 -30.83 -30.67
C PRO A 394 0.50 -30.71 -29.92
N THR A 395 -0.60 -31.06 -30.58
CA THR A 395 -1.89 -31.21 -29.89
C THR A 395 -2.34 -32.67 -29.93
N ARG A 396 -3.19 -33.06 -28.97
CA ARG A 396 -3.73 -34.42 -28.86
C ARG A 396 -4.49 -34.89 -30.10
N VAL A 397 -4.99 -33.94 -30.91
CA VAL A 397 -5.59 -34.22 -32.21
C VAL A 397 -4.48 -34.43 -33.24
N LYS A 398 -4.26 -35.68 -33.63
CA LYS A 398 -3.30 -36.06 -34.68
C LYS A 398 -3.44 -35.13 -35.89
N GLY A 399 -2.36 -34.41 -36.23
CA GLY A 399 -2.28 -33.51 -37.38
C GLY A 399 -2.56 -32.03 -37.11
N ARG A 400 -2.91 -31.61 -35.88
CA ARG A 400 -3.02 -30.18 -35.51
C ARG A 400 -1.89 -29.74 -34.60
N VAL A 401 -1.33 -28.57 -34.87
CA VAL A 401 -0.19 -27.98 -34.15
C VAL A 401 -0.59 -26.58 -33.67
N ASN A 402 -0.29 -26.26 -32.41
CA ASN A 402 -0.45 -24.90 -31.89
C ASN A 402 0.86 -24.13 -32.08
N ILE A 403 0.79 -22.90 -32.55
CA ILE A 403 1.97 -22.08 -32.84
C ILE A 403 2.13 -21.05 -31.72
N GLU A 404 3.27 -21.08 -31.02
CA GLU A 404 3.63 -20.10 -30.00
C GLU A 404 4.98 -19.43 -30.30
N SER A 405 5.27 -18.32 -29.62
CA SER A 405 6.55 -17.64 -29.73
C SER A 405 7.67 -18.52 -29.18
N ARG A 406 8.79 -18.59 -29.91
CA ARG A 406 10.03 -19.27 -29.47
C ARG A 406 10.86 -18.45 -28.46
N CYS A 407 10.45 -17.21 -28.17
CA CYS A 407 11.15 -16.32 -27.23
C CYS A 407 11.47 -16.95 -25.86
N PRO A 408 10.56 -17.68 -25.18
CA PRO A 408 10.86 -18.31 -23.88
C PRO A 408 11.98 -19.36 -23.96
N GLU A 409 12.07 -20.13 -25.05
CA GLU A 409 13.12 -21.12 -25.27
C GLU A 409 14.48 -20.43 -25.46
N LEU A 410 14.52 -19.39 -26.30
CA LEU A 410 15.74 -18.61 -26.56
C LEU A 410 16.25 -17.92 -25.29
N LEU A 411 15.36 -17.38 -24.46
CA LEU A 411 15.72 -16.82 -23.15
C LEU A 411 16.31 -17.89 -22.21
N ALA A 412 15.72 -19.10 -22.17
CA ALA A 412 16.25 -20.18 -21.33
C ALA A 412 17.64 -20.65 -21.82
N ASN A 413 17.85 -20.68 -23.14
CA ASN A 413 19.14 -21.01 -23.74
C ASN A 413 20.19 -19.93 -23.48
N TYR A 414 19.82 -18.65 -23.54
CA TYR A 414 20.69 -17.54 -23.18
C TYR A 414 21.08 -17.60 -21.69
N CYS A 415 20.13 -17.89 -20.80
CA CYS A 415 20.39 -18.12 -19.39
C CYS A 415 21.39 -19.27 -19.15
N ASP A 416 21.29 -20.38 -19.91
CA ASP A 416 22.27 -21.48 -19.84
C ASP A 416 23.67 -21.05 -20.29
N LEU A 417 23.79 -20.21 -21.32
CA LEU A 417 25.08 -19.71 -21.80
C LEU A 417 25.80 -18.87 -20.75
N LEU A 418 25.06 -18.07 -19.97
CA LEU A 418 25.59 -17.26 -18.87
C LEU A 418 26.01 -18.12 -17.68
N LEU A 419 25.22 -19.13 -17.32
CA LEU A 419 25.41 -19.92 -16.09
C LEU A 419 26.35 -21.11 -16.23
N ARG A 420 26.57 -21.65 -17.44
CA ARG A 420 27.55 -22.72 -17.68
C ARG A 420 28.92 -22.17 -18.03
N LYS A 421 29.98 -22.99 -17.92
CA LYS A 421 31.34 -22.72 -18.43
C LYS A 421 31.42 -22.67 -19.97
N SER A 422 30.70 -21.76 -20.60
CA SER A 422 30.63 -21.54 -22.05
C SER A 422 31.77 -20.64 -22.56
N GLY A 423 31.83 -20.43 -23.87
CA GLY A 423 32.73 -19.42 -24.45
C GLY A 423 32.32 -17.99 -24.09
N LEU A 424 31.03 -17.73 -23.87
CA LEU A 424 30.48 -16.43 -23.50
C LEU A 424 30.78 -16.08 -22.05
N SER A 425 30.48 -16.99 -21.10
CA SER A 425 30.73 -16.76 -19.67
C SER A 425 32.22 -16.64 -19.33
N LYS A 426 33.11 -17.17 -20.18
CA LYS A 426 34.56 -16.97 -20.06
C LYS A 426 35.04 -15.61 -20.56
N ARG A 427 34.26 -14.93 -21.40
CA ARG A 427 34.58 -13.60 -21.94
C ARG A 427 34.08 -12.45 -21.06
N LEU A 428 33.02 -12.70 -20.29
CA LEU A 428 32.36 -11.71 -19.45
C LEU A 428 32.94 -11.69 -18.03
N SER A 429 32.90 -10.52 -17.39
CA SER A 429 33.21 -10.41 -15.96
C SER A 429 32.05 -10.91 -15.08
N SER A 430 32.34 -11.19 -13.81
CA SER A 430 31.33 -11.58 -12.82
C SER A 430 30.18 -10.56 -12.71
N GLU A 431 30.50 -9.26 -12.71
CA GLU A 431 29.53 -8.17 -12.60
C GLU A 431 28.68 -8.01 -13.87
N GLU A 432 29.30 -8.21 -15.03
CA GLU A 432 28.59 -8.19 -16.32
C GLU A 432 27.58 -9.33 -16.41
N ILE A 433 27.94 -10.52 -15.92
CA ILE A 433 27.03 -11.67 -15.87
C ILE A 433 25.81 -11.34 -15.00
N ASP A 434 26.02 -10.77 -13.81
CA ASP A 434 24.92 -10.43 -12.90
C ASP A 434 24.00 -9.34 -13.49
N LYS A 435 24.57 -8.36 -14.20
CA LYS A 435 23.79 -7.36 -14.96
C LYS A 435 22.96 -8.02 -16.07
N LYS A 436 23.57 -8.88 -16.89
CA LYS A 436 22.87 -9.58 -17.99
C LYS A 436 21.79 -10.54 -17.48
N LEU A 437 21.97 -11.15 -16.31
CA LEU A 437 20.94 -11.95 -15.64
C LEU A 437 19.74 -11.09 -15.22
N ASN A 438 19.99 -9.91 -14.64
CA ASN A 438 18.93 -8.95 -14.29
C ASN A 438 18.19 -8.44 -15.53
N ASP A 439 18.92 -8.11 -16.59
CA ASP A 439 18.33 -7.68 -17.87
C ASP A 439 17.44 -8.77 -18.47
N LEU A 440 17.86 -10.05 -18.40
CA LEU A 440 17.02 -11.18 -18.82
C LEU A 440 15.70 -11.25 -18.04
N LEU A 441 15.70 -10.95 -16.74
CA LEU A 441 14.48 -10.95 -15.91
C LEU A 441 13.50 -9.84 -16.35
N ILE A 442 14.00 -8.71 -16.86
CA ILE A 442 13.17 -7.64 -17.44
C ILE A 442 12.41 -8.18 -18.64
N VAL A 443 13.08 -8.86 -19.59
CA VAL A 443 12.43 -9.42 -20.78
C VAL A 443 11.45 -10.54 -20.39
N LEU A 444 11.84 -11.39 -19.44
CA LEU A 444 11.03 -12.51 -18.95
C LEU A 444 9.68 -12.07 -18.33
N LYS A 445 9.60 -10.84 -17.81
CA LYS A 445 8.35 -10.24 -17.32
C LYS A 445 7.28 -10.12 -18.43
N TYR A 446 7.71 -9.86 -19.67
CA TYR A 446 6.82 -9.64 -20.80
C TYR A 446 6.41 -10.94 -21.51
N VAL A 447 7.02 -12.07 -21.18
CA VAL A 447 6.71 -13.38 -21.78
C VAL A 447 5.44 -13.98 -21.18
N ASN A 448 4.51 -14.42 -22.03
CA ASN A 448 3.27 -15.08 -21.61
C ASN A 448 3.52 -16.52 -21.16
N SER A 449 4.25 -17.31 -21.96
CA SER A 449 4.48 -18.74 -21.73
C SER A 449 5.76 -18.99 -20.92
N LYS A 450 5.75 -18.62 -19.64
CA LYS A 450 6.89 -18.79 -18.72
C LYS A 450 7.14 -20.26 -18.35
N ASP A 451 6.14 -21.11 -18.48
CA ASP A 451 6.24 -22.56 -18.32
C ASP A 451 7.21 -23.23 -19.29
N ILE A 452 7.26 -22.74 -20.53
CA ILE A 452 8.26 -23.18 -21.52
C ILE A 452 9.66 -22.82 -20.99
N PHE A 453 9.87 -21.55 -20.63
CA PHE A 453 11.17 -21.09 -20.11
C PHE A 453 11.63 -21.93 -18.91
N ILE A 454 10.77 -22.13 -17.89
CA ILE A 454 11.17 -22.84 -16.67
C ILE A 454 11.43 -24.32 -16.92
N LYS A 455 10.73 -24.94 -17.89
CA LYS A 455 10.95 -26.34 -18.29
C LYS A 455 12.33 -26.52 -18.93
N TYR A 456 12.65 -25.68 -19.91
CA TYR A 456 13.99 -25.69 -20.54
C TYR A 456 15.07 -25.35 -19.52
N HIS A 457 14.85 -24.35 -18.66
CA HIS A 457 15.80 -23.99 -17.61
C HIS A 457 16.03 -25.15 -16.63
N LYS A 458 14.98 -25.85 -16.16
CA LYS A 458 15.12 -27.04 -15.29
C LYS A 458 15.96 -28.12 -15.95
N ASN A 459 15.74 -28.37 -17.24
CA ASN A 459 16.50 -29.35 -17.99
C ASN A 459 17.96 -28.95 -18.09
N HIS A 460 18.26 -27.68 -18.37
CA HIS A 460 19.62 -27.16 -18.38
C HIS A 460 20.28 -27.23 -17.00
N LEU A 461 19.59 -26.82 -15.93
CA LEU A 461 20.05 -26.91 -14.55
C LEU A 461 20.40 -28.36 -14.18
N SER A 462 19.53 -29.33 -14.49
CA SER A 462 19.80 -30.75 -14.23
C SER A 462 21.10 -31.22 -14.89
N ARG A 463 21.34 -30.81 -16.14
CA ARG A 463 22.56 -31.14 -16.88
C ARG A 463 23.78 -30.49 -16.24
N ARG A 464 23.70 -29.20 -15.90
CA ARG A 464 24.80 -28.45 -15.29
C ARG A 464 25.20 -29.02 -13.93
N LEU A 465 24.24 -29.42 -13.09
CA LEU A 465 24.50 -30.00 -11.76
C LEU A 465 25.06 -31.43 -11.85
N ILE A 466 24.53 -32.28 -12.73
CA ILE A 466 25.04 -33.65 -12.92
C ILE A 466 26.45 -33.64 -13.51
N MET A 467 26.71 -32.77 -14.49
CA MET A 467 28.01 -32.68 -15.16
C MET A 467 29.00 -31.76 -14.45
N GLU A 468 28.59 -31.08 -13.37
CA GLU A 468 29.39 -30.05 -12.68
C GLU A 468 29.94 -28.97 -13.64
N ALA A 469 29.14 -28.65 -14.66
CA ALA A 469 29.49 -27.73 -15.74
C ALA A 469 29.04 -26.27 -15.48
N TYR A 470 28.49 -25.99 -14.29
CA TYR A 470 28.10 -24.66 -13.84
C TYR A 470 29.34 -23.78 -13.55
N THR A 471 29.20 -22.47 -13.72
CA THR A 471 30.25 -21.49 -13.41
C THR A 471 30.34 -21.26 -11.91
N ASP A 472 29.20 -21.01 -11.26
CA ASP A 472 29.08 -20.68 -9.83
C ASP A 472 27.74 -21.17 -9.28
N ILE A 473 27.76 -21.81 -8.12
CA ILE A 473 26.57 -22.36 -7.48
C ILE A 473 25.70 -21.27 -6.83
N GLU A 474 26.32 -20.17 -6.36
CA GLU A 474 25.59 -19.07 -5.73
C GLU A 474 24.69 -18.35 -6.74
N ARG A 475 25.15 -18.24 -8.00
CA ARG A 475 24.35 -17.69 -9.10
C ARG A 475 23.19 -18.59 -9.50
N GLU A 476 23.37 -19.91 -9.44
CA GLU A 476 22.29 -20.87 -9.66
C GLU A 476 21.22 -20.72 -8.57
N GLU A 477 21.63 -20.52 -7.31
CA GLU A 477 20.69 -20.24 -6.22
C GLU A 477 20.01 -18.86 -6.38
N TYR A 478 20.76 -17.84 -6.76
CA TYR A 478 20.24 -16.49 -7.02
C TYR A 478 19.16 -16.49 -8.11
N ILE A 479 19.41 -17.10 -9.26
CA ILE A 479 18.44 -17.09 -10.36
C ILE A 479 17.19 -17.90 -10.01
N VAL A 480 17.32 -18.99 -9.27
CA VAL A 480 16.18 -19.79 -8.78
C VAL A 480 15.35 -18.99 -7.77
N ASN A 481 15.99 -18.19 -6.89
CA ASN A 481 15.30 -17.23 -6.03
C ASN A 481 14.52 -16.19 -6.86
N GLN A 482 15.13 -15.62 -7.90
CA GLN A 482 14.51 -14.60 -8.75
C GLN A 482 13.29 -15.14 -9.53
N PHE A 483 13.27 -16.42 -9.92
CA PHE A 483 12.08 -17.03 -10.54
C PHE A 483 10.87 -17.07 -9.60
N LYS A 484 11.09 -17.17 -8.29
CA LYS A 484 10.04 -17.08 -7.28
C LYS A 484 9.41 -15.70 -7.25
N GLU A 485 10.23 -14.65 -7.30
CA GLU A 485 9.78 -13.26 -7.34
C GLU A 485 9.02 -12.94 -8.64
N CYS A 486 9.39 -13.59 -9.75
CA CYS A 486 8.69 -13.48 -11.05
C CYS A 486 7.31 -14.19 -11.11
N GLY A 487 6.87 -14.81 -10.01
CA GLY A 487 5.56 -15.46 -9.89
C GLY A 487 5.47 -16.84 -10.54
N MET A 488 6.59 -17.52 -10.79
CA MET A 488 6.59 -18.86 -11.38
C MET A 488 6.11 -19.93 -10.38
N PRO A 489 5.68 -21.13 -10.84
CA PRO A 489 5.12 -22.16 -9.97
C PRO A 489 6.07 -22.57 -8.84
N THR A 490 5.63 -22.38 -7.59
CA THR A 490 6.40 -22.69 -6.38
C THR A 490 6.79 -24.17 -6.30
N GLU A 491 5.99 -25.07 -6.85
CA GLU A 491 6.30 -26.51 -6.91
C GLU A 491 7.56 -26.78 -7.75
N THR A 492 7.67 -26.16 -8.93
CA THR A 492 8.80 -26.35 -9.83
C THR A 492 10.07 -25.74 -9.24
N ILE A 493 9.95 -24.56 -8.64
CA ILE A 493 11.04 -23.91 -7.91
C ILE A 493 11.48 -24.76 -6.71
N GLY A 494 10.54 -25.31 -5.95
CA GLY A 494 10.82 -26.23 -4.84
C GLY A 494 11.58 -27.48 -5.30
N LYS A 495 11.25 -28.02 -6.49
CA LYS A 495 12.02 -29.10 -7.12
C LYS A 495 13.45 -28.65 -7.47
N MET A 496 13.66 -27.42 -7.95
CA MET A 496 15.01 -26.90 -8.24
C MET A 496 15.85 -26.69 -6.98
N TYR A 497 15.29 -26.13 -5.91
CA TYR A 497 15.99 -26.07 -4.61
C TYR A 497 16.32 -27.46 -4.10
N ARG A 498 15.41 -28.42 -4.28
CA ARG A 498 15.66 -29.80 -3.89
C ARG A 498 16.83 -30.40 -4.69
N MET A 499 16.96 -30.08 -5.98
CA MET A 499 18.11 -30.47 -6.80
C MET A 499 19.42 -29.86 -6.27
N LEU A 500 19.42 -28.59 -5.87
CA LEU A 500 20.60 -27.94 -5.27
C LEU A 500 20.96 -28.58 -3.91
N GLN A 501 19.98 -28.82 -3.05
CA GLN A 501 20.18 -29.49 -1.75
C GLN A 501 20.71 -30.92 -1.89
N ASP A 502 20.23 -31.67 -2.90
CA ASP A 502 20.72 -33.02 -3.15
C ASP A 502 22.23 -33.02 -3.50
N LEU A 503 22.78 -31.93 -4.04
CA LEU A 503 24.23 -31.80 -4.28
C LEU A 503 25.03 -31.86 -2.97
N ASP A 504 24.59 -31.16 -1.93
CA ASP A 504 25.28 -31.14 -0.64
C ASP A 504 25.11 -32.47 0.11
N LEU A 505 23.92 -33.07 0.04
CA LEU A 505 23.69 -34.42 0.57
C LEU A 505 24.59 -35.47 -0.11
N ASN A 506 24.87 -35.28 -1.41
CA ASN A 506 25.80 -36.15 -2.14
C ASN A 506 27.25 -35.97 -1.67
N LYS A 507 27.71 -34.76 -1.35
CA LYS A 507 29.05 -34.55 -0.76
C LYS A 507 29.18 -35.32 0.56
N ASP A 508 28.19 -35.19 1.44
CA ASP A 508 28.16 -35.87 2.74
C ASP A 508 28.12 -37.40 2.60
N PHE A 509 27.36 -37.91 1.64
CA PHE A 509 27.28 -39.35 1.41
C PHE A 509 28.57 -39.93 0.82
N ASN A 510 29.21 -39.23 -0.13
CA ASN A 510 30.51 -39.66 -0.66
C ASN A 510 31.61 -39.63 0.42
N LEU A 511 31.59 -38.65 1.32
CA LEU A 511 32.47 -38.64 2.50
C LEU A 511 32.20 -39.83 3.45
N PHE A 512 30.93 -40.20 3.61
CA PHE A 512 30.54 -41.36 4.40
C PHE A 512 31.00 -42.69 3.79
N ILE A 513 30.91 -42.86 2.46
CA ILE A 513 31.44 -44.05 1.76
C ILE A 513 32.94 -44.21 2.06
N LYS A 514 33.70 -43.12 1.88
CA LYS A 514 35.16 -43.11 2.12
C LYS A 514 35.50 -43.43 3.58
N THR A 515 34.79 -42.83 4.53
CA THR A 515 35.04 -43.03 5.97
C THR A 515 34.66 -44.44 6.45
N SER A 516 33.53 -44.98 5.99
CA SER A 516 33.00 -46.27 6.47
C SER A 516 33.87 -47.47 6.07
N LYS A 517 34.65 -47.34 4.99
CA LYS A 517 35.61 -48.37 4.56
C LYS A 517 36.97 -48.27 5.25
N ASN A 518 37.46 -47.05 5.55
CA ASN A 518 38.69 -46.86 6.34
C ASN A 518 38.60 -47.51 7.73
N ILE A 519 37.41 -47.51 8.35
CA ILE A 519 37.18 -48.18 9.65
C ILE A 519 37.26 -49.71 9.54
N LYS A 520 36.89 -50.30 8.40
CA LYS A 520 37.01 -51.76 8.16
C LYS A 520 38.44 -52.19 7.81
N ASN A 521 39.20 -51.34 7.12
CA ASN A 521 40.57 -51.65 6.69
C ASN A 521 41.63 -51.49 7.80
N ASN A 522 41.37 -50.69 8.85
CA ASN A 522 42.29 -50.58 10.01
C ASN A 522 42.45 -51.89 10.82
N ASN A 523 41.65 -52.92 10.54
CA ASN A 523 41.74 -54.25 11.17
C ASN A 523 42.44 -55.32 10.29
N ARG A 524 43.06 -54.95 9.16
CA ARG A 524 43.87 -55.87 8.34
C ARG A 524 45.21 -55.25 8.00
N ASP A 525 46.26 -56.05 8.12
CA ASP A 525 47.66 -55.67 7.94
C ASP A 525 47.94 -54.92 6.62
N ALA A 526 48.85 -53.95 6.74
CA ALA A 526 49.17 -52.91 5.77
C ALA A 526 50.05 -53.38 4.59
N THR A 527 49.58 -54.33 3.76
CA THR A 527 50.38 -54.83 2.61
C THR A 527 49.66 -54.90 1.25
N SER A 528 48.51 -54.26 1.05
CA SER A 528 47.94 -54.07 -0.31
C SER A 528 47.66 -52.59 -0.62
N ASN A 529 48.57 -51.98 -1.38
CA ASN A 529 48.44 -50.63 -1.95
C ASN A 529 47.56 -50.64 -3.23
N GLU A 530 46.57 -51.52 -3.35
CA GLU A 530 45.58 -51.43 -4.42
C GLU A 530 44.48 -50.47 -3.98
N LYS A 531 44.43 -49.29 -4.61
CA LYS A 531 43.30 -48.37 -4.46
C LYS A 531 42.06 -49.09 -4.94
N ASP A 532 41.24 -49.52 -4.00
CA ASP A 532 39.97 -50.19 -4.25
C ASP A 532 39.09 -49.28 -5.14
N ILE A 533 38.53 -49.81 -6.24
CA ILE A 533 37.84 -49.02 -7.29
C ILE A 533 36.70 -48.17 -6.70
N SER A 534 36.14 -48.59 -5.56
CA SER A 534 35.13 -47.84 -4.82
C SER A 534 35.59 -46.46 -4.31
N ASP A 535 36.88 -46.25 -4.06
CA ASP A 535 37.41 -44.94 -3.62
C ASP A 535 37.49 -43.92 -4.77
N LEU A 536 37.50 -44.42 -6.02
CA LEU A 536 37.52 -43.64 -7.25
C LEU A 536 36.10 -43.30 -7.74
N LEU A 537 35.06 -43.91 -7.17
CA LEU A 537 33.68 -43.73 -7.60
C LEU A 537 33.03 -42.54 -6.89
N ASN A 538 32.49 -41.60 -7.66
CA ASN A 538 31.69 -40.47 -7.16
C ASN A 538 30.20 -40.74 -7.41
N VAL A 539 29.44 -41.03 -6.35
CA VAL A 539 28.02 -41.40 -6.45
C VAL A 539 27.15 -40.16 -6.31
N LYS A 540 26.20 -39.98 -7.24
CA LYS A 540 25.18 -38.93 -7.16
C LYS A 540 23.81 -39.57 -6.92
N ILE A 541 23.30 -39.43 -5.71
CA ILE A 541 21.97 -39.87 -5.32
C ILE A 541 21.00 -38.72 -5.58
N LEU A 542 20.03 -38.96 -6.45
CA LEU A 542 19.09 -37.94 -6.93
C LEU A 542 17.68 -38.29 -6.48
N ASN A 543 16.92 -37.31 -5.99
CA ASN A 543 15.51 -37.51 -5.67
C ASN A 543 14.67 -37.63 -6.95
N GLU A 544 14.03 -38.79 -7.17
CA GLU A 544 13.21 -39.05 -8.36
C GLU A 544 12.13 -37.98 -8.59
N GLY A 545 11.46 -37.50 -7.54
CA GLY A 545 10.39 -36.50 -7.66
C GLY A 545 10.86 -35.09 -8.03
N ALA A 546 12.12 -34.75 -7.75
CA ALA A 546 12.69 -33.44 -8.07
C ALA A 546 13.37 -33.43 -9.45
N TRP A 547 14.19 -34.45 -9.72
CA TRP A 547 15.02 -34.54 -10.92
C TRP A 547 14.24 -35.06 -12.13
N GLY A 548 13.23 -35.92 -11.89
CA GLY A 548 12.23 -36.45 -12.82
C GLY A 548 12.57 -36.36 -14.31
N ARG A 549 13.18 -37.42 -14.86
CA ARG A 549 13.21 -37.74 -16.29
C ARG A 549 12.52 -39.10 -16.51
N GLY A 550 12.01 -39.31 -17.72
CA GLY A 550 11.16 -40.45 -18.10
C GLY A 550 11.68 -41.83 -17.68
N LYS A 551 10.76 -42.79 -17.62
CA LYS A 551 10.94 -44.16 -17.08
C LYS A 551 11.82 -45.08 -17.94
N ASP A 552 12.45 -44.57 -18.99
CA ASP A 552 13.25 -45.36 -19.93
C ASP A 552 14.67 -45.57 -19.39
N PHE A 553 14.77 -46.36 -18.33
CA PHE A 553 16.06 -46.84 -17.84
C PHE A 553 16.64 -47.82 -18.86
N VAL A 554 17.72 -47.42 -19.51
CA VAL A 554 18.48 -48.32 -20.38
C VAL A 554 19.37 -49.21 -19.51
N ASN A 555 19.06 -50.50 -19.48
CA ASN A 555 19.91 -51.49 -18.84
C ASN A 555 21.18 -51.69 -19.66
N VAL A 556 22.33 -51.63 -18.98
CA VAL A 556 23.65 -51.81 -19.60
C VAL A 556 24.47 -52.72 -18.70
N THR A 557 25.20 -53.64 -19.31
CA THR A 557 26.16 -54.48 -18.59
C THR A 557 27.51 -53.76 -18.52
N LEU A 558 28.02 -53.58 -17.30
CA LEU A 558 29.29 -52.90 -17.05
C LEU A 558 30.37 -53.94 -16.69
N ASN A 559 31.59 -53.48 -16.41
CA ASN A 559 32.67 -54.35 -15.95
C ASN A 559 32.34 -54.93 -14.57
N ASP A 560 32.62 -56.21 -14.35
CA ASP A 560 32.40 -56.95 -13.09
C ASP A 560 32.90 -56.18 -11.85
N ASN A 561 34.07 -55.53 -11.95
CA ASN A 561 34.64 -54.74 -10.86
C ASN A 561 33.78 -53.52 -10.49
N LEU A 562 33.12 -52.89 -11.47
CA LEU A 562 32.21 -51.78 -11.25
C LEU A 562 30.87 -52.26 -10.69
N GLU A 563 30.37 -53.41 -11.14
CA GLU A 563 29.13 -54.01 -10.64
C GLU A 563 29.27 -54.43 -9.16
N GLU A 564 30.42 -55.00 -8.76
CA GLU A 564 30.71 -55.30 -7.36
C GLU A 564 30.74 -54.03 -6.48
N ALA A 565 31.40 -52.96 -6.97
CA ALA A 565 31.43 -51.68 -6.28
C ALA A 565 30.03 -51.07 -6.12
N MET A 566 29.19 -51.16 -7.16
CA MET A 566 27.80 -50.70 -7.13
C MET A 566 26.98 -51.46 -6.07
N HIS A 567 27.09 -52.79 -6.00
CA HIS A 567 26.42 -53.60 -4.98
C HIS A 567 26.88 -53.28 -3.56
N SER A 568 28.18 -53.01 -3.38
CA SER A 568 28.74 -52.55 -2.10
C SER A 568 28.09 -51.23 -1.64
N ILE A 569 27.96 -50.27 -2.56
CA ILE A 569 27.33 -48.96 -2.29
C ILE A 569 25.84 -49.10 -1.99
N GLU A 570 25.11 -49.94 -2.73
CA GLU A 570 23.70 -50.21 -2.44
C GLU A 570 23.50 -50.77 -1.03
N SER A 571 24.38 -51.66 -0.61
CA SER A 571 24.35 -52.24 0.74
C SER A 571 24.63 -51.19 1.82
N LEU A 572 25.63 -50.32 1.61
CA LEU A 572 25.90 -49.19 2.51
C LEU A 572 24.76 -48.18 2.57
N TYR A 573 24.12 -47.90 1.43
CA TYR A 573 22.98 -47.01 1.38
C TYR A 573 21.76 -47.59 2.11
N LYS A 574 21.44 -48.87 1.91
CA LYS A 574 20.37 -49.57 2.64
C LYS A 574 20.64 -49.61 4.15
N PHE A 575 21.91 -49.72 4.55
CA PHE A 575 22.30 -49.65 5.97
C PHE A 575 21.99 -48.29 6.59
N LYS A 576 22.34 -47.19 5.91
CA LYS A 576 22.11 -45.81 6.39
C LYS A 576 20.66 -45.35 6.24
N HIS A 577 19.96 -45.80 5.20
CA HIS A 577 18.62 -45.34 4.82
C HIS A 577 17.66 -46.50 4.60
N LYS A 578 16.87 -46.82 5.64
CA LYS A 578 15.81 -47.83 5.58
C LYS A 578 14.60 -47.32 4.79
N GLY A 579 13.96 -48.19 4.01
CA GLY A 579 12.73 -47.89 3.27
C GLY A 579 12.90 -47.16 1.93
N ARG A 580 14.14 -47.05 1.41
CA ARG A 580 14.42 -46.46 0.09
C ARG A 580 15.04 -47.50 -0.86
N LYS A 581 14.75 -47.39 -2.16
CA LYS A 581 15.34 -48.19 -3.23
C LYS A 581 16.19 -47.29 -4.14
N LEU A 582 17.34 -47.79 -4.57
CA LEU A 582 18.18 -47.13 -5.56
C LEU A 582 17.93 -47.74 -6.94
N ASN A 583 17.93 -46.90 -7.97
CA ASN A 583 17.93 -47.29 -9.38
C ASN A 583 19.11 -46.57 -10.05
N TRP A 584 19.97 -47.30 -10.76
CA TRP A 584 21.13 -46.72 -11.44
C TRP A 584 20.74 -46.13 -12.80
N ILE A 585 21.19 -44.90 -13.07
CA ILE A 585 20.88 -44.18 -14.31
C ILE A 585 22.14 -44.03 -15.15
N HIS A 586 22.48 -45.06 -15.92
CA HIS A 586 23.74 -45.12 -16.67
C HIS A 586 23.88 -44.07 -17.78
N GLN A 587 22.77 -43.53 -18.31
CA GLN A 587 22.80 -42.50 -19.36
C GLN A 587 23.61 -41.25 -18.96
N TRP A 588 23.56 -40.90 -17.67
CA TRP A 588 24.20 -39.71 -17.12
C TRP A 588 25.53 -40.00 -16.42
N SER A 589 25.88 -41.28 -16.31
CA SER A 589 27.15 -41.71 -15.74
C SER A 589 28.28 -41.50 -16.75
N HIS A 590 29.40 -41.02 -16.25
CA HIS A 590 30.63 -40.85 -17.02
C HIS A 590 31.83 -41.22 -16.15
N GLY A 591 32.95 -41.52 -16.78
CA GLY A 591 34.19 -41.87 -16.10
C GLY A 591 35.41 -41.63 -16.97
N THR A 592 36.58 -41.67 -16.36
CA THR A 592 37.86 -41.61 -17.07
C THR A 592 38.46 -43.01 -17.14
N MET A 593 38.82 -43.47 -18.33
CA MET A 593 39.49 -44.76 -18.54
C MET A 593 40.84 -44.53 -19.23
N THR A 594 41.88 -45.17 -18.72
CA THR A 594 43.21 -45.09 -19.31
C THR A 594 43.33 -46.09 -20.46
N PHE A 595 43.40 -45.57 -21.68
CA PHE A 595 43.57 -46.31 -22.92
C PHE A 595 45.06 -46.43 -23.26
N THR A 596 45.54 -47.67 -23.44
CA THR A 596 46.94 -47.94 -23.78
C THR A 596 47.05 -48.32 -25.25
N SER A 597 47.89 -47.62 -26.00
CA SER A 597 48.20 -47.84 -27.41
C SER A 597 49.72 -48.02 -27.58
N ASN A 598 50.14 -48.52 -28.74
CA ASN A 598 51.56 -48.55 -29.15
C ASN A 598 52.22 -47.16 -29.05
N ASN A 599 51.45 -46.08 -29.23
CA ASN A 599 51.97 -44.72 -29.28
C ASN A 599 51.98 -44.01 -27.91
N GLY A 600 51.37 -44.60 -26.88
CA GLY A 600 51.27 -43.95 -25.57
C GLY A 600 50.12 -44.40 -24.68
N LYS A 601 49.95 -43.69 -23.56
CA LYS A 601 48.84 -43.88 -22.60
C LYS A 601 47.98 -42.63 -22.55
N TYR A 602 46.68 -42.79 -22.78
CA TYR A 602 45.75 -41.68 -22.92
C TYR A 602 44.58 -41.83 -21.95
N ASP A 603 44.24 -40.77 -21.25
CA ASP A 603 43.07 -40.75 -20.36
C ASP A 603 41.84 -40.28 -21.15
N LEU A 604 40.89 -41.18 -21.35
CA LEU A 604 39.67 -40.91 -22.11
C LEU A 604 38.52 -40.67 -21.13
N ASP A 605 37.93 -39.48 -21.14
CA ASP A 605 36.64 -39.25 -20.48
C ASP A 605 35.54 -39.78 -21.40
N LEU A 606 34.80 -40.78 -20.90
CA LEU A 606 33.82 -41.57 -21.62
C LEU A 606 32.49 -41.60 -20.87
N SER A 607 31.39 -41.75 -21.62
CA SER A 607 30.10 -42.09 -21.03
C SER A 607 30.07 -43.56 -20.59
N ALA A 608 29.16 -43.93 -19.69
CA ALA A 608 29.01 -45.32 -19.29
C ALA A 608 28.70 -46.26 -20.47
N TYR A 609 27.97 -45.79 -21.48
CA TYR A 609 27.69 -46.56 -22.70
C TYR A 609 28.95 -46.78 -23.53
N GLN A 610 29.79 -45.75 -23.68
CA GLN A 610 31.08 -45.89 -24.36
C GLN A 610 32.00 -46.85 -23.61
N MET A 611 32.01 -46.79 -22.27
CA MET A 611 32.79 -47.67 -21.43
C MET A 611 32.32 -49.13 -21.52
N ALA A 612 31.01 -49.38 -21.57
CA ALA A 612 30.44 -50.71 -21.78
C ALA A 612 30.88 -51.32 -23.12
N VAL A 613 30.83 -50.53 -24.21
CA VAL A 613 31.28 -50.97 -25.55
C VAL A 613 32.77 -51.31 -25.54
N ILE A 614 33.62 -50.48 -24.93
CA ILE A 614 35.07 -50.75 -24.88
C ILE A 614 35.37 -51.96 -23.98
N ASN A 615 34.59 -52.16 -22.90
CA ASN A 615 34.75 -53.30 -22.01
C ASN A 615 34.57 -54.66 -22.73
N CYS A 616 33.72 -54.72 -23.77
CA CYS A 616 33.57 -55.94 -24.60
C CYS A 616 34.89 -56.39 -25.26
N PHE A 617 35.84 -55.48 -25.46
CA PHE A 617 37.14 -55.77 -26.05
C PHE A 617 38.24 -56.02 -25.02
N PHE A 618 37.95 -55.95 -23.71
CA PHE A 618 38.97 -56.05 -22.65
C PHE A 618 39.71 -57.38 -22.67
N HIS A 619 38.98 -58.49 -22.79
CA HIS A 619 39.55 -59.85 -22.87
C HIS A 619 39.94 -60.27 -24.30
N CYS A 620 39.55 -59.50 -25.32
CA CYS A 620 39.78 -59.81 -26.73
C CYS A 620 40.28 -58.57 -27.50
N SER A 621 41.38 -57.97 -27.03
CA SER A 621 41.86 -56.67 -27.52
C SER A 621 42.27 -56.66 -29.01
N LYS A 622 42.60 -57.81 -29.59
CA LYS A 622 42.95 -57.98 -31.01
C LYS A 622 41.80 -58.54 -31.86
N GLY A 623 40.67 -58.93 -31.26
CA GLY A 623 39.52 -59.49 -31.97
C GLY A 623 38.66 -58.43 -32.64
N LYS A 624 37.87 -58.87 -33.62
CA LYS A 624 36.80 -58.06 -34.25
C LYS A 624 35.45 -58.54 -33.72
N LEU A 625 34.59 -57.60 -33.33
CA LEU A 625 33.22 -57.89 -32.86
C LEU A 625 32.19 -57.33 -33.84
N SER A 626 31.14 -58.10 -34.13
CA SER A 626 30.03 -57.62 -34.97
C SER A 626 29.08 -56.70 -34.20
N PHE A 627 28.27 -55.93 -34.91
CA PHE A 627 27.24 -55.08 -34.33
C PHE A 627 26.24 -55.90 -33.49
N GLU A 628 25.85 -57.08 -33.97
CA GLU A 628 24.98 -58.00 -33.22
C GLU A 628 25.64 -58.49 -31.92
N ALA A 629 26.92 -58.87 -31.97
CA ALA A 629 27.66 -59.31 -30.79
C ALA A 629 27.77 -58.18 -29.74
N LEU A 630 28.04 -56.95 -30.16
CA LEU A 630 28.08 -55.79 -29.28
C LEU A 630 26.71 -55.46 -28.68
N LYS A 631 25.64 -55.61 -29.47
CA LYS A 631 24.26 -55.43 -29.00
C LYS A 631 23.90 -56.45 -27.90
N LEU A 632 24.25 -57.73 -28.10
CA LEU A 632 24.01 -58.78 -27.10
C LEU A 632 24.86 -58.59 -25.84
N ALA A 633 26.14 -58.23 -26.00
CA ALA A 633 27.07 -58.06 -24.88
C ALA A 633 26.74 -56.83 -24.01
N THR A 634 26.36 -55.70 -24.64
CA THR A 634 26.08 -54.46 -23.91
C THR A 634 24.62 -54.30 -23.47
N LYS A 635 23.70 -55.05 -24.11
CA LYS A 635 22.23 -54.91 -23.97
C LYS A 635 21.67 -53.53 -24.31
N LEU A 636 22.43 -52.71 -25.04
CA LEU A 636 22.01 -51.37 -25.45
C LEU A 636 20.94 -51.40 -26.56
N PRO A 637 19.95 -50.49 -26.53
CA PRO A 637 19.03 -50.24 -27.64
C PRO A 637 19.78 -49.82 -28.90
N ILE A 638 19.27 -50.22 -30.08
CA ILE A 638 19.93 -50.00 -31.37
C ILE A 638 20.27 -48.52 -31.60
N ASN A 639 19.35 -47.61 -31.29
CA ASN A 639 19.55 -46.17 -31.48
C ASN A 639 20.69 -45.63 -30.61
N GLU A 640 20.77 -46.05 -29.34
CA GLU A 640 21.81 -45.60 -28.41
C GLU A 640 23.15 -46.27 -28.69
N LEU A 641 23.16 -47.55 -29.06
CA LEU A 641 24.37 -48.28 -29.47
C LEU A 641 24.98 -47.65 -30.72
N THR A 642 24.17 -47.37 -31.74
CA THR A 642 24.60 -46.72 -32.99
C THR A 642 25.24 -45.36 -32.70
N ARG A 643 24.59 -44.52 -31.90
CA ARG A 643 25.14 -43.21 -31.53
C ARG A 643 26.46 -43.33 -30.76
N THR A 644 26.53 -44.28 -29.83
CA THR A 644 27.73 -44.59 -29.05
C THR A 644 28.87 -45.04 -29.96
N LEU A 645 28.61 -45.91 -30.93
CA LEU A 645 29.62 -46.39 -31.87
C LEU A 645 30.11 -45.28 -32.81
N VAL A 646 29.22 -44.44 -33.36
CA VAL A 646 29.60 -43.27 -34.17
C VAL A 646 30.54 -42.34 -33.38
N SER A 647 30.31 -42.17 -32.08
CA SER A 647 31.17 -41.31 -31.25
C SER A 647 32.57 -41.87 -30.99
N LEU A 648 32.76 -43.18 -31.08
CA LEU A 648 34.06 -43.84 -30.90
C LEU A 648 34.81 -44.04 -32.23
N THR A 649 34.08 -44.10 -33.34
CA THR A 649 34.61 -44.36 -34.69
C THR A 649 34.73 -43.10 -35.55
N ALA A 650 33.98 -42.03 -35.28
CA ALA A 650 33.95 -40.80 -36.07
C ALA A 650 33.77 -39.54 -35.21
N PHE A 651 34.63 -39.34 -34.21
CA PHE A 651 34.62 -38.14 -33.39
C PHE A 651 35.24 -36.94 -34.14
N PRO A 652 34.53 -35.79 -34.32
CA PRO A 652 34.95 -34.72 -35.24
C PRO A 652 36.24 -33.98 -34.86
N LYS A 653 36.59 -33.94 -33.56
CA LYS A 653 37.71 -33.10 -33.07
C LYS A 653 39.05 -33.84 -32.95
N ILE A 654 39.13 -35.10 -33.40
CA ILE A 654 40.35 -35.91 -33.32
C ILE A 654 40.73 -36.49 -34.68
N LYS A 655 42.04 -36.57 -34.95
CA LYS A 655 42.58 -37.13 -36.19
C LYS A 655 42.66 -38.66 -36.18
N SER A 656 42.87 -39.27 -35.01
CA SER A 656 42.89 -40.71 -34.81
C SER A 656 41.68 -41.12 -33.97
N GLN A 657 40.94 -42.14 -34.40
CA GLN A 657 39.71 -42.62 -33.75
C GLN A 657 40.01 -43.80 -32.81
N VAL A 658 39.17 -44.00 -31.80
CA VAL A 658 39.40 -45.03 -30.75
C VAL A 658 39.04 -46.42 -31.27
N LEU A 659 37.91 -46.52 -31.98
CA LEU A 659 37.49 -47.74 -32.67
C LEU A 659 37.62 -47.58 -34.18
N LEU A 660 37.94 -48.67 -34.85
CA LEU A 660 37.92 -48.80 -36.30
C LEU A 660 36.76 -49.70 -36.70
N THR A 661 36.27 -49.51 -37.93
CA THR A 661 35.17 -50.28 -38.50
C THR A 661 35.45 -50.59 -39.97
N ASP A 662 34.83 -51.64 -40.50
CA ASP A 662 34.86 -52.02 -41.92
C ASP A 662 33.89 -51.22 -42.79
N CYS A 663 33.04 -50.38 -42.20
CA CYS A 663 32.11 -49.51 -42.91
C CYS A 663 32.78 -48.22 -43.42
N GLU A 664 32.73 -47.97 -44.73
CA GLU A 664 33.33 -46.78 -45.37
C GLU A 664 32.60 -45.46 -45.02
N SER A 665 31.29 -45.50 -44.73
CA SER A 665 30.45 -44.31 -44.49
C SER A 665 29.87 -44.25 -43.07
N VAL A 666 30.71 -44.05 -42.06
CA VAL A 666 30.30 -44.01 -40.64
C VAL A 666 29.32 -42.87 -40.31
N ALA A 667 29.29 -41.81 -41.13
CA ALA A 667 28.44 -40.64 -40.91
C ALA A 667 26.93 -40.89 -41.09
N SER A 668 26.51 -41.96 -41.80
CA SER A 668 25.11 -42.22 -42.14
C SER A 668 24.28 -42.88 -41.02
N ARG A 669 24.87 -43.15 -39.85
CA ARG A 669 24.24 -43.82 -38.69
C ARG A 669 23.56 -45.17 -39.00
N ASN A 670 23.88 -45.82 -40.12
CA ASN A 670 23.23 -47.05 -40.56
C ASN A 670 24.22 -48.23 -40.49
N PHE A 671 24.37 -48.84 -39.31
CA PHE A 671 25.15 -50.08 -39.16
C PHE A 671 24.27 -51.31 -39.42
N LYS A 672 24.81 -52.30 -40.13
CA LYS A 672 24.19 -53.62 -40.31
C LYS A 672 24.66 -54.58 -39.22
N ASP A 673 23.91 -55.65 -38.95
CA ASP A 673 24.24 -56.63 -37.90
C ASP A 673 25.63 -57.29 -38.09
N GLU A 674 26.07 -57.43 -39.35
CA GLU A 674 27.39 -57.99 -39.73
C GLU A 674 28.57 -57.03 -39.61
N THR A 675 28.32 -55.72 -39.42
CA THR A 675 29.38 -54.69 -39.40
C THR A 675 30.39 -54.97 -38.28
N LEU A 676 31.68 -55.01 -38.61
CA LEU A 676 32.75 -55.35 -37.66
C LEU A 676 33.40 -54.10 -37.06
N PHE A 677 33.72 -54.19 -35.77
CA PHE A 677 34.41 -53.15 -35.00
C PHE A 677 35.62 -53.72 -34.26
N TRP A 678 36.70 -52.94 -34.14
CA TRP A 678 37.91 -53.32 -33.37
C TRP A 678 38.64 -52.11 -32.78
N ILE A 679 39.48 -52.36 -31.76
CA ILE A 679 40.29 -51.34 -31.10
C ILE A 679 41.43 -50.84 -32.02
N ASN A 680 41.62 -49.53 -32.09
CA ASN A 680 42.78 -48.92 -32.75
C ASN A 680 44.02 -48.96 -31.83
N HIS A 681 44.92 -49.92 -32.06
CA HIS A 681 46.17 -50.04 -31.31
C HIS A 681 47.19 -48.94 -31.62
N ASP A 682 47.04 -48.21 -32.72
CA ASP A 682 47.92 -47.12 -33.15
C ASP A 682 47.32 -45.72 -32.87
N PHE A 683 46.37 -45.64 -31.94
CA PHE A 683 45.72 -44.39 -31.55
C PHE A 683 46.71 -43.33 -31.06
N PHE A 684 46.55 -42.09 -31.50
CA PHE A 684 47.36 -40.96 -31.03
C PHE A 684 46.56 -39.65 -30.88
N ILE A 685 47.04 -38.79 -29.97
CA ILE A 685 46.53 -37.42 -29.80
C ILE A 685 47.50 -36.43 -30.45
N VAL A 686 46.95 -35.50 -31.23
CA VAL A 686 47.72 -34.40 -31.83
C VAL A 686 47.45 -33.10 -31.06
N LYS A 687 48.52 -32.48 -30.55
CA LYS A 687 48.47 -31.13 -29.96
C LYS A 687 49.59 -30.31 -30.60
N ASN A 688 49.27 -29.12 -31.13
CA ASN A 688 50.19 -28.28 -31.89
C ASN A 688 50.90 -29.02 -33.04
N ASN A 689 50.15 -29.82 -33.82
CA ASN A 689 50.67 -30.65 -34.91
C ASN A 689 51.73 -31.72 -34.54
N ALA A 690 52.03 -31.93 -33.25
CA ALA A 690 52.90 -33.00 -32.77
C ALA A 690 52.10 -34.13 -32.12
N ILE A 691 52.55 -35.37 -32.32
CA ILE A 691 52.01 -36.57 -31.67
C ILE A 691 52.43 -36.57 -30.20
N GLN A 692 51.45 -36.75 -29.31
CA GLN A 692 51.67 -36.81 -27.87
C GLN A 692 51.66 -38.27 -27.41
N SER A 693 52.60 -38.65 -26.53
CA SER A 693 52.66 -39.99 -25.92
C SER A 693 51.78 -40.10 -24.65
N ARG A 694 51.29 -38.98 -24.14
CA ARG A 694 50.29 -38.89 -23.08
C ARG A 694 49.32 -37.75 -23.33
N GLY A 695 48.08 -37.89 -22.87
CA GLY A 695 47.10 -36.81 -22.97
C GLY A 695 45.75 -37.22 -22.43
N LYS A 696 44.92 -36.21 -22.14
CA LYS A 696 43.54 -36.39 -21.69
C LYS A 696 42.58 -35.90 -22.78
N LEU A 697 41.58 -36.70 -23.11
CA LEU A 697 40.60 -36.41 -24.15
C LEU A 697 39.18 -36.63 -23.63
N ASN A 698 38.29 -35.67 -23.89
CA ASN A 698 36.88 -35.81 -23.59
C ASN A 698 36.09 -36.23 -24.85
N LEU A 699 35.62 -37.48 -24.85
CA LEU A 699 34.87 -38.11 -25.93
C LEU A 699 33.35 -38.15 -25.67
N ILE A 700 32.90 -37.64 -24.52
CA ILE A 700 31.48 -37.58 -24.16
C ILE A 700 30.73 -36.61 -25.10
N GLY A 701 31.37 -35.52 -25.49
CA GLY A 701 30.91 -34.59 -26.52
C GLY A 701 29.46 -34.13 -26.35
N ARG A 702 28.68 -34.17 -27.43
CA ARG A 702 27.21 -33.94 -27.41
C ARG A 702 26.41 -35.23 -27.22
N LEU A 703 27.03 -36.38 -26.92
CA LEU A 703 26.32 -37.66 -26.84
C LEU A 703 25.23 -37.64 -25.76
N GLN A 704 25.55 -37.03 -24.62
CA GLN A 704 24.62 -36.79 -23.51
C GLN A 704 23.77 -35.51 -23.68
N LEU A 705 24.05 -34.69 -24.70
CA LEU A 705 23.38 -33.42 -24.97
C LEU A 705 22.37 -33.50 -26.12
N ALA A 706 22.56 -34.40 -27.08
CA ALA A 706 21.71 -34.54 -28.25
C ALA A 706 20.54 -35.47 -27.92
N ALA A 707 19.32 -34.95 -28.03
CA ALA A 707 18.12 -35.75 -28.07
C ALA A 707 17.08 -34.93 -28.83
N GLU A 708 17.09 -35.01 -30.16
CA GLU A 708 15.93 -34.58 -30.98
C GLU A 708 14.65 -35.28 -30.49
N VAL A 709 14.79 -36.51 -29.96
CA VAL A 709 13.75 -37.26 -29.26
C VAL A 709 13.31 -36.60 -27.93
N SER A 710 14.18 -35.86 -27.23
CA SER A 710 13.76 -35.16 -25.99
C SER A 710 12.98 -33.88 -26.26
N SER A 711 13.18 -33.19 -27.38
CA SER A 711 12.44 -31.95 -27.66
C SER A 711 10.94 -32.20 -27.86
N GLN A 712 10.56 -33.27 -28.58
CA GLN A 712 9.16 -33.65 -28.77
C GLN A 712 8.52 -34.15 -27.47
N LEU A 713 9.21 -35.01 -26.73
CA LEU A 713 8.76 -35.46 -25.42
C LEU A 713 8.59 -34.29 -24.43
N GLU A 714 9.50 -33.31 -24.47
CA GLU A 714 9.42 -32.10 -23.65
C GLU A 714 8.21 -31.24 -24.02
N GLN A 715 7.88 -31.12 -25.30
CA GLN A 715 6.69 -30.41 -25.76
C GLN A 715 5.39 -31.13 -25.35
N ASP A 716 5.33 -32.46 -25.49
CA ASP A 716 4.18 -33.27 -25.06
C ASP A 716 3.96 -33.18 -23.54
N GLU A 717 5.05 -33.17 -22.77
CA GLU A 717 5.01 -32.96 -21.31
C GLU A 717 4.50 -31.55 -20.95
N ILE A 718 4.83 -30.50 -21.72
CA ILE A 718 4.30 -29.15 -21.50
C ILE A 718 2.79 -29.12 -21.76
N VAL A 719 2.33 -29.75 -22.85
CA VAL A 719 0.90 -29.80 -23.21
C VAL A 719 0.10 -30.50 -22.13
N THR A 720 0.53 -31.69 -21.73
CA THR A 720 -0.12 -32.46 -20.66
C THR A 720 -0.13 -31.69 -19.33
N LEU A 721 0.96 -31.00 -18.99
CA LEU A 721 1.01 -30.18 -17.79
C LEU A 721 0.03 -29.00 -17.86
N ARG A 722 -0.09 -28.32 -19.00
CA ARG A 722 -1.06 -27.23 -19.19
C ARG A 722 -2.49 -27.71 -19.06
N GLU A 723 -2.82 -28.87 -19.61
CA GLU A 723 -4.13 -29.52 -19.45
C GLU A 723 -4.42 -29.76 -17.96
N LEU A 724 -3.53 -30.45 -17.26
CA LEU A 724 -3.67 -30.76 -15.83
C LEU A 724 -3.79 -29.50 -14.97
N ARG A 725 -3.01 -28.45 -15.25
CA ARG A 725 -3.08 -27.16 -14.52
C ARG A 725 -4.38 -26.42 -14.80
N THR A 726 -4.87 -26.48 -16.03
CA THR A 726 -6.17 -25.89 -16.41
C THR A 726 -7.30 -26.64 -15.70
N GLN A 727 -7.27 -27.97 -15.68
CA GLN A 727 -8.22 -28.79 -14.93
C GLN A 727 -8.16 -28.48 -13.42
N GLU A 728 -6.97 -28.41 -12.84
CA GLU A 728 -6.76 -28.07 -11.43
C GLU A 728 -7.31 -26.67 -11.10
N ALA A 729 -7.05 -25.68 -11.96
CA ALA A 729 -7.53 -24.30 -11.79
C ALA A 729 -9.07 -24.24 -11.87
N ILE A 730 -9.66 -24.84 -12.92
CA ILE A 730 -11.12 -24.93 -13.06
C ILE A 730 -11.74 -25.62 -11.85
N THR A 731 -11.19 -26.77 -11.43
CA THR A 731 -11.69 -27.51 -10.26
C THR A 731 -11.58 -26.69 -8.97
N LYS A 732 -10.48 -25.95 -8.76
CA LYS A 732 -10.32 -25.05 -7.60
C LYS A 732 -11.36 -23.93 -7.61
N ILE A 733 -11.57 -23.28 -8.76
CA ILE A 733 -12.55 -22.20 -8.91
C ILE A 733 -13.96 -22.73 -8.66
N MET A 734 -14.29 -23.87 -9.26
CA MET A 734 -15.62 -24.49 -9.13
C MET A 734 -15.85 -25.05 -7.73
N LYS A 735 -14.81 -25.52 -7.02
CA LYS A 735 -14.91 -25.84 -5.59
C LYS A 735 -15.15 -24.61 -4.71
N MET A 736 -14.59 -23.45 -5.08
CA MET A 736 -14.79 -22.21 -4.32
C MET A 736 -16.17 -21.59 -4.56
N ARG A 737 -16.65 -21.57 -5.80
CA ARG A 737 -17.88 -20.85 -6.18
C ARG A 737 -19.12 -21.72 -6.31
N LYS A 738 -18.96 -23.04 -6.50
CA LYS A 738 -19.99 -24.05 -6.82
C LYS A 738 -20.71 -23.80 -8.15
N GLU A 739 -21.05 -22.56 -8.47
CA GLU A 739 -21.64 -22.14 -9.74
C GLU A 739 -20.94 -20.88 -10.29
N CYS A 740 -20.73 -20.83 -11.60
CA CYS A 740 -20.25 -19.62 -12.26
C CYS A 740 -20.61 -19.62 -13.75
N SER A 741 -20.74 -18.42 -14.34
CA SER A 741 -20.90 -18.30 -15.78
C SER A 741 -19.62 -18.71 -16.50
N CYS A 742 -19.74 -19.28 -17.70
CA CYS A 742 -18.58 -19.74 -18.48
C CYS A 742 -17.58 -18.60 -18.76
N THR A 743 -18.07 -17.38 -18.99
CA THR A 743 -17.22 -16.19 -19.17
C THR A 743 -16.48 -15.79 -17.90
N HIS A 744 -17.13 -15.89 -16.74
CA HIS A 744 -16.51 -15.59 -15.46
C HIS A 744 -15.46 -16.65 -15.10
N LEU A 745 -15.76 -17.93 -15.34
CA LEU A 745 -14.81 -19.03 -15.19
C LEU A 745 -13.59 -18.85 -16.09
N GLU A 746 -13.80 -18.53 -17.38
CA GLU A 746 -12.70 -18.27 -18.32
C GLU A 746 -11.77 -17.17 -17.80
N ASN A 747 -12.33 -16.05 -17.30
CA ASN A 747 -11.53 -14.94 -16.78
C ASN A 747 -10.74 -15.30 -15.52
N GLU A 748 -11.35 -16.03 -14.58
CA GLU A 748 -10.65 -16.46 -13.36
C GLU A 748 -9.58 -17.52 -13.62
N VAL A 749 -9.83 -18.45 -14.56
CA VAL A 749 -8.84 -19.44 -14.99
C VAL A 749 -7.64 -18.72 -15.62
N VAL A 750 -7.88 -17.75 -16.51
CA VAL A 750 -6.82 -16.92 -17.09
C VAL A 750 -6.08 -16.17 -15.99
N GLU A 751 -6.76 -15.56 -15.03
CA GLU A 751 -6.12 -14.82 -13.94
C GLU A 751 -5.26 -15.70 -13.03
N MET A 752 -5.70 -16.93 -12.75
CA MET A 752 -4.93 -17.88 -11.93
C MET A 752 -3.69 -18.39 -12.67
N LEU A 753 -3.79 -18.57 -13.99
CA LEU A 753 -2.72 -19.17 -14.80
C LEU A 753 -1.80 -18.17 -15.50
N LYS A 754 -2.17 -16.88 -15.62
CA LYS A 754 -1.43 -15.84 -16.39
C LYS A 754 0.06 -15.70 -16.03
N ASN A 755 0.45 -16.05 -14.81
CA ASN A 755 1.85 -16.01 -14.37
C ASN A 755 2.67 -17.24 -14.80
N ILE A 756 2.01 -18.27 -15.33
CA ILE A 756 2.60 -19.53 -15.79
C ILE A 756 2.52 -19.59 -17.32
N PHE A 757 1.31 -19.50 -17.87
CA PHE A 757 1.02 -19.43 -19.29
C PHE A 757 -0.35 -18.77 -19.51
N TYR A 758 -0.62 -18.27 -20.72
CA TYR A 758 -1.93 -17.72 -21.05
C TYR A 758 -2.82 -18.82 -21.65
N PRO A 759 -3.83 -19.36 -20.92
CA PRO A 759 -4.65 -20.45 -21.43
C PRO A 759 -5.55 -19.96 -22.56
N ASN A 760 -5.50 -20.64 -23.71
CA ASN A 760 -6.40 -20.35 -24.82
C ASN A 760 -7.83 -20.74 -24.46
N LYS A 761 -8.83 -19.93 -24.86
CA LYS A 761 -10.26 -20.23 -24.69
C LYS A 761 -10.62 -21.64 -25.17
N LYS A 762 -9.99 -22.11 -26.24
CA LYS A 762 -10.19 -23.48 -26.75
C LYS A 762 -9.78 -24.53 -25.71
N LEU A 763 -8.60 -24.39 -25.11
CA LEU A 763 -8.10 -25.30 -24.08
C LEU A 763 -9.05 -25.33 -22.88
N ILE A 764 -9.49 -24.15 -22.41
CA ILE A 764 -10.41 -24.05 -21.27
C ILE A 764 -11.72 -24.80 -21.57
N LYS A 765 -12.30 -24.61 -22.77
CA LYS A 765 -13.53 -25.31 -23.18
C LYS A 765 -13.37 -26.82 -23.24
N GLU A 766 -12.29 -27.31 -23.85
CA GLU A 766 -11.99 -28.75 -23.90
C GLU A 766 -11.84 -29.34 -22.49
N GLN A 767 -11.20 -28.60 -21.56
CA GLN A 767 -11.06 -29.06 -20.17
C GLN A 767 -12.36 -28.99 -19.37
N ILE A 768 -13.23 -27.99 -19.63
CA ILE A 768 -14.57 -27.94 -19.04
C ILE A 768 -15.38 -29.17 -19.49
N GLU A 769 -15.36 -29.49 -20.78
CA GLU A 769 -16.05 -30.68 -21.32
C GLU A 769 -15.51 -31.98 -20.72
N TYR A 770 -14.19 -32.10 -20.61
CA TYR A 770 -13.56 -33.24 -19.94
C TYR A 770 -14.04 -33.41 -18.50
N LEU A 771 -14.02 -32.33 -17.71
CA LEU A 771 -14.44 -32.36 -16.31
C LEU A 771 -15.95 -32.63 -16.14
N ILE A 772 -16.78 -32.25 -17.12
CA ILE A 772 -18.19 -32.60 -17.14
C ILE A 772 -18.37 -34.10 -17.40
N ASN A 773 -17.64 -34.66 -18.37
CA ASN A 773 -17.70 -36.09 -18.66
C ASN A 773 -17.25 -36.95 -17.46
N GLU A 774 -16.25 -36.47 -16.71
CA GLU A 774 -15.77 -37.10 -15.47
C GLU A 774 -16.70 -36.86 -14.26
N LYS A 775 -17.85 -36.20 -14.45
CA LYS A 775 -18.83 -35.86 -13.39
C LYS A 775 -18.25 -35.06 -12.23
N ILE A 776 -17.21 -34.26 -12.51
CA ILE A 776 -16.64 -33.32 -11.53
C ILE A 776 -17.46 -32.03 -11.51
N MET A 777 -18.13 -31.69 -12.61
CA MET A 777 -18.96 -30.49 -12.78
C MET A 777 -20.13 -30.80 -13.71
N ASP A 778 -21.24 -30.05 -13.61
CA ASP A 778 -22.39 -30.20 -14.50
C ASP A 778 -22.73 -28.90 -15.23
N LYS A 779 -23.26 -29.02 -16.46
CA LYS A 779 -23.81 -27.89 -17.21
C LYS A 779 -25.26 -27.66 -16.79
N ILE A 780 -25.54 -26.53 -16.15
CA ILE A 780 -26.90 -26.07 -15.92
C ILE A 780 -27.42 -25.46 -17.24
N THR A 781 -28.36 -26.14 -17.89
CA THR A 781 -28.98 -25.64 -19.14
C THR A 781 -30.13 -24.70 -18.77
N ILE A 782 -30.19 -23.53 -19.43
CA ILE A 782 -31.12 -22.41 -19.16
C ILE A 782 -32.62 -22.80 -19.22
N SER A 783 -32.97 -23.99 -19.70
CA SER A 783 -34.34 -24.52 -19.67
C SER A 783 -34.92 -24.70 -18.26
N THR A 784 -34.09 -24.73 -17.21
CA THR A 784 -34.55 -24.91 -15.82
C THR A 784 -34.75 -23.59 -15.06
N ILE A 785 -34.46 -22.41 -15.66
CA ILE A 785 -34.55 -21.08 -15.02
C ILE A 785 -35.67 -20.23 -15.65
N LEU A 786 -36.68 -20.84 -16.27
CA LEU A 786 -37.85 -20.13 -16.82
C LEU A 786 -38.99 -19.92 -15.82
N THR A 787 -38.71 -20.01 -14.51
CA THR A 787 -39.64 -19.59 -13.45
C THR A 787 -38.94 -18.67 -12.47
N SER A 788 -38.80 -17.39 -12.84
CA SER A 788 -38.85 -16.20 -11.96
C SER A 788 -38.11 -15.01 -12.56
N THR A 789 -38.56 -14.50 -13.71
CA THR A 789 -38.38 -13.08 -14.01
C THR A 789 -39.51 -12.30 -13.35
N GLU A 790 -39.45 -12.16 -12.03
CA GLU A 790 -40.09 -11.01 -11.38
C GLU A 790 -39.21 -9.80 -11.65
N SER A 791 -39.82 -8.70 -12.07
CA SER A 791 -39.12 -7.44 -12.32
C SER A 791 -38.34 -7.00 -11.07
N LEU A 792 -37.16 -6.39 -11.23
CA LEU A 792 -36.39 -5.81 -10.12
C LEU A 792 -37.24 -4.85 -9.26
N GLY A 793 -38.23 -4.19 -9.87
CA GLY A 793 -39.19 -3.33 -9.17
C GLY A 793 -40.14 -4.07 -8.22
N THR A 794 -40.63 -5.26 -8.59
CA THR A 794 -41.45 -6.10 -7.70
C THR A 794 -40.62 -6.60 -6.51
N PHE A 795 -39.39 -7.07 -6.75
CA PHE A 795 -38.47 -7.48 -5.67
C PHE A 795 -38.19 -6.32 -4.68
N GLN A 796 -37.87 -5.12 -5.19
CA GLN A 796 -37.64 -3.94 -4.34
C GLN A 796 -38.87 -3.57 -3.52
N SER A 797 -40.08 -3.70 -4.06
CA SER A 797 -41.31 -3.43 -3.32
C SER A 797 -41.53 -4.42 -2.16
N GLU A 798 -41.20 -5.71 -2.36
CA GLU A 798 -41.38 -6.76 -1.36
C GLU A 798 -40.36 -6.69 -0.21
N VAL A 799 -39.14 -6.22 -0.48
CA VAL A 799 -38.06 -6.18 0.54
C VAL A 799 -37.88 -4.80 1.19
N LEU A 800 -38.66 -3.78 0.79
CA LEU A 800 -38.54 -2.42 1.33
C LEU A 800 -38.79 -2.36 2.85
N TRP A 801 -39.78 -3.10 3.35
CA TRP A 801 -40.08 -3.13 4.80
C TRP A 801 -38.88 -3.64 5.60
N ALA A 802 -38.18 -4.64 5.07
CA ALA A 802 -37.01 -5.24 5.71
C ALA A 802 -35.85 -4.24 5.75
N LEU A 803 -35.66 -3.44 4.70
CA LEU A 803 -34.66 -2.36 4.71
C LEU A 803 -34.97 -1.30 5.78
N ILE A 804 -36.23 -0.89 5.93
CA ILE A 804 -36.65 0.11 6.94
C ILE A 804 -36.42 -0.43 8.36
N VAL A 805 -36.87 -1.66 8.63
CA VAL A 805 -36.66 -2.32 9.93
C VAL A 805 -35.16 -2.50 10.20
N GLY A 806 -34.38 -2.88 9.18
CA GLY A 806 -32.93 -3.00 9.27
C GLY A 806 -32.24 -1.70 9.61
N ALA A 807 -32.67 -0.56 9.05
CA ALA A 807 -32.13 0.75 9.39
C ALA A 807 -32.41 1.12 10.86
N CYS A 808 -33.63 0.84 11.37
CA CYS A 808 -33.97 1.04 12.78
C CYS A 808 -33.14 0.16 13.71
N LEU A 809 -32.99 -1.13 13.38
CA LEU A 809 -32.18 -2.07 14.19
C LEU A 809 -30.70 -1.73 14.15
N ALA A 810 -30.17 -1.25 13.01
CA ALA A 810 -28.81 -0.76 12.90
C ALA A 810 -28.57 0.50 13.75
N PHE A 811 -29.56 1.40 13.83
CA PHE A 811 -29.52 2.52 14.78
C PHE A 811 -29.50 2.04 16.23
N LEU A 812 -30.32 1.05 16.59
CA LEU A 812 -30.31 0.46 17.93
C LEU A 812 -28.99 -0.24 18.26
N LEU A 813 -28.40 -0.92 17.29
CA LEU A 813 -27.06 -1.52 17.43
C LEU A 813 -26.02 -0.42 17.68
N GLY A 814 -25.98 0.62 16.84
CA GLY A 814 -25.09 1.77 17.02
C GLY A 814 -25.28 2.44 18.39
N PHE A 815 -26.53 2.65 18.82
CA PHE A 815 -26.87 3.14 20.15
C PHE A 815 -26.30 2.24 21.26
N GLY A 816 -26.48 0.92 21.16
CA GLY A 816 -25.91 -0.04 22.11
C GLY A 816 -24.37 0.01 22.14
N MET A 817 -23.73 0.13 20.97
CA MET A 817 -22.28 0.24 20.83
C MET A 817 -21.73 1.52 21.48
N GLY A 818 -22.36 2.66 21.24
CA GLY A 818 -21.95 3.91 21.89
C GLY A 818 -22.13 3.88 23.40
N ALA A 819 -23.22 3.28 23.87
CA ALA A 819 -23.50 3.15 25.29
C ALA A 819 -22.54 2.18 26.00
N ASN A 820 -22.06 1.14 25.33
CA ASN A 820 -21.17 0.13 25.92
C ASN A 820 -19.69 0.32 25.56
N ASP A 821 -19.35 0.18 24.28
CA ASP A 821 -17.97 0.10 23.80
C ASP A 821 -17.25 1.46 23.87
N VAL A 822 -17.86 2.53 23.36
CA VAL A 822 -17.25 3.88 23.39
C VAL A 822 -17.11 4.39 24.82
N SER A 823 -18.06 4.06 25.69
CA SER A 823 -18.01 4.35 27.12
C SER A 823 -16.78 3.74 27.81
N ASN A 824 -16.30 2.59 27.35
CA ASN A 824 -15.09 1.98 27.90
C ASN A 824 -13.87 2.89 27.68
N ALA A 825 -13.69 3.41 26.45
CA ALA A 825 -12.52 4.19 26.04
C ALA A 825 -12.26 5.43 26.91
N PHE A 826 -13.32 6.09 27.38
CA PHE A 826 -13.22 7.30 28.21
C PHE A 826 -13.36 7.00 29.71
N GLY A 827 -13.63 5.75 30.09
CA GLY A 827 -13.80 5.32 31.47
C GLY A 827 -12.61 5.67 32.35
N THR A 828 -11.39 5.45 31.87
CA THR A 828 -10.14 5.70 32.61
C THR A 828 -9.85 7.19 32.82
N SER A 829 -10.18 8.03 31.85
CA SER A 829 -10.02 9.49 31.93
C SER A 829 -11.01 10.15 32.89
N VAL A 830 -12.26 9.65 32.92
CA VAL A 830 -13.24 10.09 33.92
C VAL A 830 -12.91 9.51 35.30
N GLY A 831 -12.48 8.25 35.37
CA GLY A 831 -12.07 7.56 36.60
C GLY A 831 -10.90 8.22 37.32
N SER A 832 -9.89 8.67 36.54
CA SER A 832 -8.74 9.45 37.04
C SER A 832 -9.05 10.91 37.36
N LYS A 833 -10.30 11.35 37.17
CA LYS A 833 -10.80 12.72 37.41
C LYS A 833 -10.10 13.77 36.55
N VAL A 834 -9.55 13.38 35.40
CA VAL A 834 -8.94 14.32 34.44
C VAL A 834 -10.01 14.97 33.56
N LEU A 835 -11.00 14.19 33.15
CA LEU A 835 -12.15 14.67 32.37
C LEU A 835 -13.43 14.58 33.19
N THR A 836 -14.31 15.56 33.03
CA THR A 836 -15.71 15.43 33.47
C THR A 836 -16.48 14.53 32.51
N LEU A 837 -17.61 13.99 32.97
CA LEU A 837 -18.47 13.13 32.14
C LEU A 837 -18.91 13.82 30.85
N ILE A 838 -19.32 15.10 30.93
CA ILE A 838 -19.75 15.90 29.77
C ILE A 838 -18.58 16.16 28.81
N GLN A 839 -17.40 16.49 29.34
CA GLN A 839 -16.21 16.70 28.51
C GLN A 839 -15.82 15.42 27.77
N ALA A 840 -15.90 14.27 28.44
CA ALA A 840 -15.66 12.97 27.82
C ALA A 840 -16.65 12.71 26.68
N TYR A 841 -17.94 13.01 26.85
CA TYR A 841 -18.94 12.85 25.78
C TYR A 841 -18.69 13.72 24.56
N ILE A 842 -18.32 14.98 24.75
CA ILE A 842 -18.01 15.89 23.64
C ILE A 842 -16.76 15.39 22.88
N LEU A 843 -15.69 15.08 23.60
CA LEU A 843 -14.44 14.60 22.99
C LEU A 843 -14.65 13.26 22.28
N ALA A 844 -15.37 12.32 22.91
CA ALA A 844 -15.73 11.06 22.29
C ALA A 844 -16.48 11.27 20.98
N SER A 845 -17.53 12.10 20.98
CA SER A 845 -18.34 12.34 19.77
C SER A 845 -17.49 12.89 18.61
N ILE A 846 -16.57 13.81 18.88
CA ILE A 846 -15.68 14.38 17.86
C ILE A 846 -14.69 13.33 17.33
N PHE A 847 -13.95 12.66 18.21
CA PHE A 847 -12.87 11.77 17.80
C PHE A 847 -13.37 10.43 17.25
N GLU A 848 -14.52 9.94 17.70
CA GLU A 848 -15.22 8.79 17.10
C GLU A 848 -15.65 9.10 15.67
N THR A 849 -16.24 10.29 15.45
CA THR A 849 -16.61 10.76 14.11
C THR A 849 -15.39 10.84 13.19
N LEU A 850 -14.29 11.42 13.68
CA LEU A 850 -13.04 11.52 12.92
C LEU A 850 -12.44 10.13 12.62
N GLY A 851 -12.43 9.21 13.59
CA GLY A 851 -11.94 7.84 13.41
C GLY A 851 -12.70 7.07 12.32
N SER A 852 -14.02 7.18 12.36
CA SER A 852 -14.92 6.58 11.38
C SER A 852 -14.67 7.08 9.96
N ILE A 853 -14.58 8.40 9.77
CA ILE A 853 -14.41 9.01 8.43
C ILE A 853 -13.01 8.76 7.87
N LEU A 854 -11.97 8.89 8.71
CA LEU A 854 -10.57 8.83 8.25
C LEU A 854 -10.05 7.40 8.09
N VAL A 855 -10.54 6.43 8.87
CA VAL A 855 -10.02 5.05 8.88
C VAL A 855 -11.11 4.00 8.69
N GLY A 856 -12.33 4.23 9.18
CA GLY A 856 -13.38 3.22 9.28
C GLY A 856 -13.83 2.56 7.96
N TYR A 857 -13.67 3.25 6.84
CA TYR A 857 -14.06 2.73 5.52
C TYR A 857 -13.27 1.48 5.06
N ASN A 858 -12.04 1.27 5.54
CA ASN A 858 -11.22 0.09 5.20
C ASN A 858 -11.60 -1.16 6.01
N VAL A 859 -12.26 -0.97 7.15
CA VAL A 859 -12.50 -2.03 8.14
C VAL A 859 -13.84 -2.75 7.89
N THR A 860 -14.79 -2.10 7.21
CA THR A 860 -16.11 -2.68 6.86
C THR A 860 -16.01 -3.98 6.04
N ASP A 861 -14.91 -4.21 5.32
CA ASP A 861 -14.72 -5.36 4.46
C ASP A 861 -14.35 -6.66 5.19
N SER A 862 -13.73 -6.56 6.37
CA SER A 862 -13.12 -7.70 7.07
C SER A 862 -14.11 -8.55 7.87
N MET A 863 -15.17 -7.94 8.44
CA MET A 863 -16.21 -8.66 9.18
C MET A 863 -17.28 -9.27 8.27
N ARG A 864 -17.49 -8.68 7.09
CA ARG A 864 -18.55 -9.04 6.14
C ARG A 864 -18.39 -10.43 5.49
N LYS A 865 -17.16 -10.98 5.43
CA LYS A 865 -16.82 -12.07 4.49
C LYS A 865 -16.48 -13.44 5.10
N ASN A 866 -16.35 -13.58 6.43
CA ASN A 866 -15.63 -14.75 7.01
C ASN A 866 -16.38 -15.56 8.10
N VAL A 867 -17.63 -15.24 8.45
CA VAL A 867 -18.35 -15.97 9.54
C VAL A 867 -19.35 -17.01 9.01
N ILE A 868 -20.04 -16.68 7.91
CA ILE A 868 -21.02 -17.56 7.24
C ILE A 868 -20.62 -17.80 5.79
N ASP A 869 -20.82 -19.02 5.31
CA ASP A 869 -20.63 -19.35 3.90
C ASP A 869 -21.84 -18.86 3.10
N THR A 870 -21.71 -17.67 2.49
CA THR A 870 -22.77 -17.04 1.70
C THR A 870 -23.15 -17.85 0.46
N SER A 871 -22.30 -18.80 0.01
CA SER A 871 -22.62 -19.69 -1.12
C SER A 871 -23.79 -20.64 -0.81
N LEU A 872 -24.04 -20.97 0.46
CA LEU A 872 -25.14 -21.83 0.88
C LEU A 872 -26.52 -21.13 0.87
N TYR A 873 -26.52 -19.82 0.66
CA TYR A 873 -27.71 -18.98 0.58
C TYR A 873 -27.91 -18.42 -0.84
N ALA A 874 -27.15 -18.91 -1.83
CA ALA A 874 -27.22 -18.49 -3.23
C ALA A 874 -28.63 -18.67 -3.82
N ASP A 875 -29.29 -19.78 -3.47
CA ASP A 875 -30.62 -20.14 -3.98
C ASP A 875 -31.77 -19.44 -3.22
N GLU A 876 -31.51 -18.82 -2.07
CA GLU A 876 -32.52 -18.23 -1.17
C GLU A 876 -32.10 -16.83 -0.64
N PRO A 877 -31.95 -15.81 -1.51
CA PRO A 877 -31.47 -14.48 -1.10
C PRO A 877 -32.37 -13.78 -0.07
N LYS A 878 -33.68 -14.04 -0.11
CA LYS A 878 -34.65 -13.52 0.87
C LYS A 878 -34.35 -14.00 2.30
N VAL A 879 -33.85 -15.23 2.45
CA VAL A 879 -33.46 -15.81 3.76
C VAL A 879 -32.22 -15.13 4.30
N LEU A 880 -31.24 -14.84 3.45
CA LEU A 880 -30.04 -14.11 3.87
C LEU A 880 -30.37 -12.66 4.28
N LEU A 881 -31.34 -12.04 3.60
CA LEU A 881 -31.82 -10.68 3.88
C LEU A 881 -32.48 -10.57 5.26
N ILE A 882 -33.46 -11.44 5.58
CA ILE A 882 -34.03 -11.48 6.94
C ILE A 882 -33.00 -11.91 8.00
N GLY A 883 -32.00 -12.68 7.58
CA GLY A 883 -30.88 -13.05 8.41
C GLY A 883 -30.08 -11.86 8.92
N GLN A 884 -29.86 -10.84 8.08
CA GLN A 884 -29.21 -9.61 8.51
C GLN A 884 -30.04 -8.87 9.57
N LEU A 885 -31.38 -8.92 9.48
CA LEU A 885 -32.27 -8.35 10.51
C LEU A 885 -32.16 -9.09 11.83
N ALA A 886 -32.12 -10.43 11.78
CA ALA A 886 -31.96 -11.26 12.96
C ALA A 886 -30.62 -10.99 13.67
N ILE A 887 -29.53 -10.83 12.89
CA ILE A 887 -28.20 -10.50 13.41
C ILE A 887 -28.22 -9.15 14.12
N LEU A 888 -28.78 -8.12 13.46
CA LEU A 888 -28.89 -6.77 14.04
C LEU A 888 -29.70 -6.80 15.34
N ALA A 889 -30.88 -7.44 15.34
CA ALA A 889 -31.76 -7.52 16.50
C ALA A 889 -31.13 -8.31 17.66
N GLY A 890 -30.47 -9.43 17.38
CA GLY A 890 -29.82 -10.28 18.37
C GLY A 890 -28.70 -9.55 19.08
N CYS A 891 -27.83 -8.88 18.30
CA CYS A 891 -26.70 -8.15 18.86
C CYS A 891 -27.14 -6.86 19.59
N SER A 892 -28.04 -6.06 19.01
CA SER A 892 -28.50 -4.80 19.61
C SER A 892 -29.21 -5.03 20.95
N SER A 893 -30.06 -6.05 21.02
CA SER A 893 -30.83 -6.40 22.23
C SER A 893 -29.90 -6.76 23.38
N TRP A 894 -28.91 -7.63 23.12
CA TRP A 894 -27.96 -8.04 24.14
C TRP A 894 -27.07 -6.89 24.61
N LEU A 895 -26.57 -6.04 23.70
CA LEU A 895 -25.74 -4.90 24.10
C LEU A 895 -26.49 -3.92 25.00
N ILE A 896 -27.76 -3.64 24.72
CA ILE A 896 -28.58 -2.78 25.58
C ILE A 896 -28.76 -3.44 26.97
N ILE A 897 -29.07 -4.75 27.01
CA ILE A 897 -29.21 -5.50 28.27
C ILE A 897 -27.90 -5.48 29.08
N ALA A 898 -26.77 -5.79 28.46
CA ALA A 898 -25.45 -5.76 29.08
C ALA A 898 -25.11 -4.37 29.61
N THR A 899 -25.45 -3.31 28.87
CA THR A 899 -25.23 -1.92 29.28
C THR A 899 -26.06 -1.53 30.48
N ILE A 900 -27.34 -1.93 30.52
CA ILE A 900 -28.22 -1.71 31.69
C ILE A 900 -27.65 -2.43 32.93
N ALA A 901 -27.14 -3.65 32.74
CA ALA A 901 -26.45 -4.46 33.75
C ALA A 901 -25.04 -3.95 34.11
N LYS A 902 -24.57 -2.88 33.46
CA LYS A 902 -23.24 -2.27 33.65
C LYS A 902 -22.07 -3.20 33.30
N TRP A 903 -22.29 -4.17 32.41
CA TRP A 903 -21.27 -5.09 31.93
C TRP A 903 -20.61 -4.57 30.65
N PRO A 904 -19.28 -4.34 30.66
CA PRO A 904 -18.53 -4.00 29.46
C PRO A 904 -18.36 -5.25 28.60
N VAL A 905 -19.02 -5.26 27.45
CA VAL A 905 -19.13 -6.41 26.55
C VAL A 905 -18.74 -6.00 25.15
N SER A 906 -18.06 -6.89 24.42
CA SER A 906 -17.64 -6.63 23.04
C SER A 906 -18.77 -6.82 22.03
N THR A 907 -18.98 -5.82 21.17
CA THR A 907 -19.90 -5.96 20.03
C THR A 907 -19.45 -6.98 18.99
N THR A 908 -18.14 -7.13 18.75
CA THR A 908 -17.61 -8.16 17.83
C THR A 908 -18.03 -9.57 18.27
N GLN A 909 -18.02 -9.85 19.58
CA GLN A 909 -18.53 -11.12 20.11
C GLN A 909 -20.04 -11.26 19.89
N GLY A 910 -20.79 -10.17 20.09
CA GLY A 910 -22.23 -10.15 19.90
C GLY A 910 -22.65 -10.41 18.45
N ILE A 911 -21.99 -9.75 17.48
CA ILE A 911 -22.26 -9.94 16.05
C ILE A 911 -21.89 -11.36 15.62
N VAL A 912 -20.74 -11.89 16.03
CA VAL A 912 -20.32 -13.27 15.69
C VAL A 912 -21.28 -14.29 16.30
N GLY A 913 -21.69 -14.11 17.56
CA GLY A 913 -22.70 -14.94 18.21
C GLY A 913 -24.04 -14.89 17.49
N ALA A 914 -24.55 -13.69 17.19
CA ALA A 914 -25.80 -13.50 16.47
C ALA A 914 -25.75 -14.13 15.06
N THR A 915 -24.65 -13.93 14.33
CA THR A 915 -24.42 -14.52 13.00
C THR A 915 -24.39 -16.05 13.07
N ALA A 916 -23.69 -16.63 14.05
CA ALA A 916 -23.70 -18.06 14.29
C ALA A 916 -25.12 -18.57 14.61
N GLY A 917 -25.88 -17.85 15.44
CA GLY A 917 -27.26 -18.18 15.79
C GLY A 917 -28.23 -18.18 14.60
N MET A 918 -28.18 -17.14 13.77
CA MET A 918 -28.95 -17.05 12.52
C MET A 918 -28.61 -18.23 11.60
N SER A 919 -27.32 -18.52 11.40
CA SER A 919 -26.91 -19.60 10.51
C SER A 919 -27.24 -20.99 11.04
N LEU A 920 -27.12 -21.20 12.36
CA LEU A 920 -27.45 -22.48 13.00
C LEU A 920 -28.95 -22.78 12.90
N SER A 921 -29.79 -21.74 12.96
CA SER A 921 -31.24 -21.85 12.81
C SER A 921 -31.66 -22.33 11.41
N MET A 922 -31.01 -21.83 10.35
CA MET A 922 -31.43 -22.10 8.97
C MET A 922 -30.72 -23.25 8.29
N LYS A 923 -29.39 -23.33 8.41
CA LYS A 923 -28.56 -24.30 7.68
C LYS A 923 -27.79 -25.25 8.60
N GLY A 924 -28.09 -25.23 9.91
CA GLY A 924 -27.44 -26.08 10.91
C GLY A 924 -25.93 -25.81 11.05
N PHE A 925 -25.17 -26.83 11.48
CA PHE A 925 -23.72 -26.72 11.70
C PHE A 925 -22.92 -26.50 10.40
N ASN A 926 -23.50 -26.79 9.24
CA ASN A 926 -22.82 -26.68 7.94
C ASN A 926 -22.75 -25.25 7.40
N GLY A 927 -23.61 -24.35 7.87
CA GLY A 927 -23.62 -22.94 7.46
C GLY A 927 -22.50 -22.09 8.07
N ILE A 928 -21.78 -22.64 9.07
CA ILE A 928 -20.86 -21.91 9.93
C ILE A 928 -19.41 -22.28 9.62
N GLN A 929 -18.55 -21.28 9.42
CA GLN A 929 -17.11 -21.47 9.28
C GLN A 929 -16.44 -21.61 10.66
N TRP A 930 -16.47 -22.81 11.23
CA TRP A 930 -15.99 -23.08 12.60
C TRP A 930 -14.54 -22.65 12.86
N MET A 931 -13.64 -22.80 11.90
CA MET A 931 -12.24 -22.40 12.06
C MET A 931 -12.08 -20.88 12.19
N GLU A 932 -12.93 -20.09 11.53
CA GLU A 932 -12.91 -18.63 11.67
C GLU A 932 -13.47 -18.21 13.04
N ILE A 933 -14.56 -18.84 13.51
CA ILE A 933 -15.06 -18.61 14.88
C ILE A 933 -13.99 -18.97 15.93
N VAL A 934 -13.26 -20.07 15.75
CA VAL A 934 -12.16 -20.45 16.66
C VAL A 934 -11.03 -19.42 16.64
N LYS A 935 -10.61 -18.92 15.47
CA LYS A 935 -9.61 -17.84 15.38
C LYS A 935 -10.07 -16.58 16.09
N ILE A 936 -11.33 -16.20 15.91
CA ILE A 936 -11.94 -15.06 16.62
C ILE A 936 -11.99 -15.34 18.12
N ALA A 937 -12.32 -16.56 18.56
CA ALA A 937 -12.34 -16.92 19.98
C ALA A 937 -10.95 -16.86 20.63
N VAL A 938 -9.90 -17.30 19.92
CA VAL A 938 -8.50 -17.16 20.36
C VAL A 938 -8.12 -15.69 20.53
N SER A 939 -8.62 -14.81 19.66
CA SER A 939 -8.38 -13.36 19.79
C SER A 939 -8.91 -12.81 21.12
N TRP A 940 -10.03 -13.31 21.66
CA TRP A 940 -10.63 -12.75 22.88
C TRP A 940 -9.77 -12.97 24.12
N VAL A 941 -8.96 -14.03 24.11
CA VAL A 941 -7.97 -14.32 25.17
C VAL A 941 -6.66 -13.59 24.90
N ALA A 942 -6.21 -13.56 23.64
CA ALA A 942 -4.95 -12.92 23.26
C ALA A 942 -4.98 -11.39 23.41
N SER A 943 -6.12 -10.76 23.12
CA SER A 943 -6.31 -9.30 23.16
C SER A 943 -6.03 -8.65 24.52
N PRO A 944 -6.64 -9.10 25.64
CA PRO A 944 -6.38 -8.52 26.96
C PRO A 944 -4.97 -8.82 27.47
N LEU A 945 -4.38 -9.96 27.08
CA LEU A 945 -3.00 -10.31 27.44
C LEU A 945 -2.00 -9.39 26.74
N LEU A 946 -2.15 -9.20 25.42
CA LEU A 946 -1.22 -8.42 24.63
C LEU A 946 -1.29 -6.93 25.00
N SER A 947 -2.50 -6.37 25.13
CA SER A 947 -2.68 -4.98 25.57
C SER A 947 -2.22 -4.75 27.00
N GLY A 948 -2.46 -5.72 27.90
CA GLY A 948 -1.96 -5.72 29.27
C GLY A 948 -0.44 -5.66 29.32
N CYS A 949 0.24 -6.52 28.55
CA CYS A 949 1.70 -6.52 28.44
C CYS A 949 2.25 -5.20 27.90
N VAL A 950 1.66 -4.65 26.82
CA VAL A 950 2.08 -3.37 26.24
C VAL A 950 1.92 -2.24 27.25
N SER A 951 0.77 -2.15 27.92
CA SER A 951 0.49 -1.12 28.92
C SER A 951 1.44 -1.22 30.12
N VAL A 952 1.79 -2.43 30.56
CA VAL A 952 2.78 -2.66 31.62
C VAL A 952 4.17 -2.20 31.21
N ILE A 953 4.61 -2.50 29.98
CA ILE A 953 5.91 -2.05 29.48
C ILE A 953 5.97 -0.51 29.50
N ILE A 954 4.93 0.16 29.01
CA ILE A 954 4.85 1.62 28.98
C ILE A 954 4.83 2.18 30.41
N TYR A 955 4.06 1.58 31.32
CA TYR A 955 4.02 1.98 32.72
C TYR A 955 5.37 1.82 33.42
N THR A 956 6.08 0.72 33.19
CA THR A 956 7.44 0.50 33.71
C THR A 956 8.43 1.53 33.17
N ILE A 957 8.31 1.96 31.90
CA ILE A 957 9.11 3.04 31.32
C ILE A 957 8.81 4.36 32.04
N VAL A 958 7.53 4.73 32.20
CA VAL A 958 7.11 5.95 32.91
C VAL A 958 7.62 5.94 34.36
N ASP A 959 7.54 4.79 35.01
CA ASP A 959 8.00 4.60 36.38
C ASP A 959 9.52 4.80 36.52
N HIS A 960 10.33 4.19 35.65
CA HIS A 960 11.81 4.34 35.70
C HIS A 960 12.32 5.72 35.26
N THR A 961 11.64 6.34 34.29
CA THR A 961 12.10 7.61 33.69
C THR A 961 11.61 8.83 34.45
N VAL A 962 10.40 8.78 35.01
CA VAL A 962 9.75 9.93 35.67
C VAL A 962 9.50 9.65 37.14
N LEU A 963 8.70 8.62 37.46
CA LEU A 963 8.19 8.47 38.82
C LEU A 963 9.34 8.20 39.80
N ARG A 964 10.22 7.23 39.58
CA ARG A 964 11.37 6.82 40.44
C ARG A 964 12.51 7.82 40.60
N LYS A 965 12.51 8.91 39.85
CA LYS A 965 13.60 9.90 39.95
C LYS A 965 13.46 10.76 41.20
N ASP A 966 14.59 11.31 41.65
CA ASP A 966 14.66 12.17 42.84
C ASP A 966 13.84 13.46 42.65
N ASN A 967 13.73 13.97 41.41
CA ASN A 967 12.90 15.11 41.04
C ASN A 967 11.86 14.74 39.94
N PRO A 968 10.74 14.08 40.30
CA PRO A 968 9.76 13.59 39.33
C PRO A 968 9.11 14.69 38.48
N PHE A 969 8.87 15.88 39.06
CA PHE A 969 8.25 17.01 38.34
C PHE A 969 9.10 17.49 37.16
N HIS A 970 10.39 17.76 37.41
CA HIS A 970 11.32 18.22 36.36
C HIS A 970 11.61 17.11 35.34
N CYS A 971 11.70 15.85 35.78
CA CYS A 971 11.86 14.71 34.87
C CYS A 971 10.63 14.53 33.98
N GLY A 972 9.42 14.65 34.55
CA GLY A 972 8.15 14.61 33.82
C GLY A 972 8.08 15.66 32.72
N LEU A 973 8.37 16.93 33.04
CA LEU A 973 8.40 18.03 32.06
C LEU A 973 9.47 17.85 30.97
N ARG A 974 10.55 17.10 31.24
CA ARG A 974 11.60 16.81 30.26
C ARG A 974 11.20 15.69 29.30
N VAL A 975 10.53 14.65 29.82
CA VAL A 975 10.15 13.46 29.04
C VAL A 975 8.84 13.68 28.27
N LEU A 976 7.97 14.58 28.73
CA LEU A 976 6.64 14.85 28.14
C LEU A 976 6.65 15.04 26.60
N PRO A 977 7.54 15.83 25.98
CA PRO A 977 7.57 15.98 24.52
C PRO A 977 7.80 14.68 23.76
N TYR A 978 8.57 13.75 24.32
CA TYR A 978 8.84 12.45 23.71
C TYR A 978 7.59 11.56 23.70
N PHE A 979 6.77 11.60 24.75
CA PHE A 979 5.53 10.84 24.75
C PHE A 979 4.53 11.37 23.71
N TYR A 980 4.37 12.70 23.60
CA TYR A 980 3.55 13.30 22.54
C TYR A 980 4.08 12.98 21.14
N PHE A 981 5.41 13.02 20.95
CA PHE A 981 6.06 12.60 19.70
C PHE A 981 5.69 11.17 19.31
N VAL A 982 5.88 10.21 20.21
CA VAL A 982 5.60 8.79 19.93
C VAL A 982 4.12 8.57 19.64
N CYS A 983 3.23 9.16 20.45
CA CYS A 983 1.79 9.02 20.26
C CYS A 983 1.38 9.57 18.89
N LEU A 984 1.71 10.82 18.56
CA LEU A 984 1.25 11.41 17.31
C LEU A 984 1.91 10.79 16.07
N THR A 985 3.17 10.38 16.17
CA THR A 985 3.86 9.65 15.07
C THR A 985 3.14 8.35 14.77
N PHE A 986 2.83 7.55 15.78
CA PHE A 986 2.12 6.28 15.61
C PHE A 986 0.71 6.51 15.01
N ASN A 987 -0.02 7.52 15.50
CA ASN A 987 -1.38 7.82 15.04
C ASN A 987 -1.39 8.27 13.59
N THR A 988 -0.49 9.20 13.25
CA THR A 988 -0.34 9.71 11.89
C THR A 988 0.06 8.59 10.94
N PHE A 989 0.97 7.70 11.35
CA PHE A 989 1.32 6.52 10.58
C PHE A 989 0.12 5.60 10.38
N ALA A 990 -0.66 5.31 11.42
CA ALA A 990 -1.85 4.46 11.33
C ALA A 990 -2.94 5.05 10.41
N VAL A 991 -3.07 6.38 10.35
CA VAL A 991 -4.01 7.06 9.43
C VAL A 991 -3.51 7.05 7.99
N ILE A 992 -2.23 7.31 7.76
CA ILE A 992 -1.66 7.44 6.40
C ILE A 992 -1.39 6.08 5.76
N TYR A 993 -0.84 5.12 6.52
CA TYR A 993 -0.51 3.79 6.02
C TYR A 993 -1.79 3.00 5.75
N SER A 994 -2.07 2.73 4.48
CA SER A 994 -3.37 2.23 4.02
C SER A 994 -4.52 3.17 4.46
N GLY A 995 -4.34 4.48 4.27
CA GLY A 995 -5.28 5.56 4.59
C GLY A 995 -6.41 5.75 3.58
N SER A 996 -7.31 6.71 3.82
CA SER A 996 -8.61 6.81 3.15
C SER A 996 -8.66 7.09 1.65
N VAL A 997 -9.40 6.25 0.90
CA VAL A 997 -9.79 6.52 -0.51
C VAL A 997 -10.56 7.84 -0.59
N ILE A 998 -11.29 8.22 0.46
CA ILE A 998 -12.05 9.48 0.56
C ILE A 998 -11.12 10.71 0.56
N ILE A 999 -9.93 10.59 1.14
CA ILE A 999 -8.92 11.67 1.18
C ILE A 999 -8.11 11.69 -0.13
N GLY A 1000 -8.36 10.75 -1.06
CA GLY A 1000 -7.67 10.70 -2.35
C GLY A 1000 -6.19 10.33 -2.21
N ILE A 1001 -5.82 9.59 -1.15
CA ILE A 1001 -4.45 9.14 -0.90
C ILE A 1001 -4.37 7.63 -1.24
N PRO A 1002 -4.20 7.26 -2.52
CA PRO A 1002 -4.02 5.86 -2.88
C PRO A 1002 -2.66 5.39 -2.37
N LYS A 1003 -2.68 4.41 -1.45
CA LYS A 1003 -1.54 3.58 -0.99
C LYS A 1003 -0.17 4.26 -1.10
N ILE A 1004 0.11 5.22 -0.24
CA ILE A 1004 1.44 5.82 -0.12
C ILE A 1004 2.46 4.71 0.24
N PRO A 1005 3.65 4.66 -0.41
CA PRO A 1005 4.71 3.73 -0.04
C PRO A 1005 5.07 3.81 1.44
N LEU A 1006 5.42 2.67 2.06
CA LEU A 1006 5.72 2.56 3.48
C LEU A 1006 6.75 3.62 3.95
N GLY A 1007 7.82 3.82 3.17
CA GLY A 1007 8.88 4.79 3.51
C GLY A 1007 8.39 6.24 3.58
N VAL A 1008 7.51 6.66 2.65
CA VAL A 1008 6.94 8.01 2.64
C VAL A 1008 5.94 8.19 3.79
N SER A 1009 5.16 7.15 4.10
CA SER A 1009 4.22 7.17 5.25
C SER A 1009 4.95 7.34 6.58
N ILE A 1010 6.07 6.62 6.76
CA ILE A 1010 6.94 6.76 7.93
C ILE A 1010 7.56 8.16 7.97
N GLY A 1011 8.02 8.68 6.82
CA GLY A 1011 8.60 10.03 6.72
C GLY A 1011 7.63 11.14 7.12
N ILE A 1012 6.40 11.12 6.61
CA ILE A 1012 5.35 12.11 6.95
C ILE A 1012 4.97 12.00 8.43
N ALA A 1013 4.75 10.77 8.93
CA ALA A 1013 4.41 10.53 10.32
C ALA A 1013 5.50 11.02 11.28
N PHE A 1014 6.76 10.76 10.96
CA PHE A 1014 7.91 11.23 11.72
C PHE A 1014 8.03 12.76 11.67
N GLY A 1015 7.83 13.37 10.50
CA GLY A 1015 7.84 14.83 10.33
C GLY A 1015 6.79 15.54 11.19
N ILE A 1016 5.54 15.04 11.17
CA ILE A 1016 4.47 15.54 12.04
C ILE A 1016 4.81 15.31 13.52
N GLY A 1017 5.38 14.14 13.85
CA GLY A 1017 5.92 13.87 15.18
C GLY A 1017 6.92 14.92 15.65
N VAL A 1018 7.92 15.27 14.82
CA VAL A 1018 8.95 16.27 15.15
C VAL A 1018 8.33 17.65 15.35
N ILE A 1019 7.37 18.06 14.52
CA ILE A 1019 6.65 19.33 14.70
C ILE A 1019 5.96 19.36 16.06
N THR A 1020 5.29 18.27 16.45
CA THR A 1020 4.63 18.16 17.76
C THR A 1020 5.60 18.10 18.91
N PHE A 1021 6.76 17.47 18.74
CA PHE A 1021 7.84 17.52 19.72
C PHE A 1021 8.28 18.96 19.97
N LEU A 1022 8.55 19.73 18.90
CA LEU A 1022 8.97 21.13 19.00
C LEU A 1022 7.87 22.00 19.62
N ALA A 1023 6.62 21.84 19.19
CA ALA A 1023 5.48 22.56 19.78
C ALA A 1023 5.30 22.24 21.26
N THR A 1024 5.44 20.96 21.65
CA THR A 1024 5.33 20.56 23.05
C THR A 1024 6.49 21.09 23.87
N MET A 1025 7.70 21.10 23.32
CA MET A 1025 8.92 21.56 24.00
C MET A 1025 8.93 23.08 24.20
N PHE A 1026 8.55 23.86 23.20
CA PHE A 1026 8.65 25.33 23.21
C PHE A 1026 7.35 26.04 23.62
N ILE A 1027 6.17 25.43 23.45
CA ILE A 1027 4.89 26.06 23.76
C ILE A 1027 4.21 25.39 24.95
N LEU A 1028 3.96 24.08 24.88
CA LEU A 1028 3.16 23.39 25.90
C LEU A 1028 3.91 23.28 27.23
N LYS A 1029 5.17 22.84 27.21
CA LYS A 1029 6.00 22.68 28.41
C LYS A 1029 6.13 23.96 29.26
N PRO A 1030 6.47 25.15 28.70
CA PRO A 1030 6.53 26.37 29.51
C PRO A 1030 5.15 26.79 30.03
N ARG A 1031 4.08 26.67 29.23
CA ARG A 1031 2.71 26.96 29.67
C ARG A 1031 2.24 26.05 30.79
N LEU A 1032 2.50 24.74 30.66
CA LEU A 1032 2.11 23.74 31.65
C LEU A 1032 2.88 23.92 32.96
N ARG A 1033 4.18 24.26 32.88
CA ARG A 1033 4.97 24.61 34.06
C ARG A 1033 4.38 25.80 34.81
N ILE A 1034 4.13 26.90 34.10
CA ILE A 1034 3.53 28.12 34.66
C ILE A 1034 2.16 27.82 35.27
N TRP A 1035 1.31 27.07 34.57
CA TRP A 1035 -0.03 26.72 35.05
C TRP A 1035 0.01 25.85 36.32
N ILE A 1036 0.90 24.85 36.39
CA ILE A 1036 1.02 23.99 37.57
C ILE A 1036 1.59 24.76 38.76
N GLU A 1037 2.61 25.60 38.54
CA GLU A 1037 3.20 26.45 39.58
C GLU A 1037 2.18 27.45 40.16
N LYS A 1038 1.20 27.92 39.36
CA LYS A 1038 0.08 28.76 39.81
C LYS A 1038 -1.03 27.99 40.53
N THR A 1039 -1.28 26.74 40.13
CA THR A 1039 -2.46 25.96 40.56
C THR A 1039 -2.18 25.12 41.82
N VAL A 1040 -0.93 24.75 42.09
CA VAL A 1040 -0.56 23.90 43.23
C VAL A 1040 0.07 24.78 44.34
N PRO A 1041 -0.55 24.89 45.54
CA PRO A 1041 -0.04 25.69 46.65
C PRO A 1041 1.36 25.29 47.10
N LYS A 1042 2.14 26.26 47.60
CA LYS A 1042 3.49 26.01 48.13
C LYS A 1042 3.54 25.18 49.41
N ASP A 1043 2.42 24.97 50.07
CA ASP A 1043 2.40 24.21 51.33
C ASP A 1043 2.20 22.69 51.12
N THR A 1044 2.03 22.25 49.86
CA THR A 1044 1.91 20.82 49.49
C THR A 1044 3.26 20.20 49.07
N TYR A 1045 4.35 20.96 49.08
CA TYR A 1045 5.70 20.47 48.81
C TYR A 1045 6.22 19.74 50.05
N LEU A 1046 6.16 18.41 50.08
CA LEU A 1046 6.96 17.62 51.01
C LEU A 1046 8.45 17.74 50.61
N ASP A 1047 9.09 18.81 51.07
CA ASP A 1047 10.55 18.96 51.03
C ASP A 1047 11.16 17.88 51.92
N THR A 1048 11.72 16.83 51.31
CA THR A 1048 12.46 15.77 52.02
C THR A 1048 13.85 16.25 52.49
N LYS A 1049 14.07 17.56 52.64
CA LYS A 1049 15.39 18.13 52.93
C LYS A 1049 15.48 19.10 54.11
N THR A 1050 14.41 19.33 54.85
CA THR A 1050 14.45 20.27 55.99
C THR A 1050 13.74 19.73 57.22
N ILE A 1051 14.31 18.69 57.84
CA ILE A 1051 14.15 18.46 59.28
C ILE A 1051 15.55 18.14 59.83
N SER A 1052 16.33 19.20 60.04
CA SER A 1052 17.40 19.20 61.02
C SER A 1052 16.91 19.99 62.22
N LEU A 1053 16.79 19.28 63.35
CA LEU A 1053 16.91 19.76 64.72
C LEU A 1053 15.92 20.87 65.15
N GLU A 1054 14.79 20.47 65.73
CA GLU A 1054 14.32 21.00 67.03
C GLU A 1054 13.16 20.15 67.59
N ALA A 1055 13.37 19.66 68.83
CA ALA A 1055 12.43 19.20 69.86
C ALA A 1055 11.14 18.42 69.48
N CYS A 1056 11.08 17.13 69.84
CA CYS A 1056 10.42 16.63 71.06
C CYS A 1056 10.31 15.10 71.05
N ASP A 1057 10.50 14.50 72.22
CA ASP A 1057 10.31 13.09 72.54
C ASP A 1057 8.93 12.58 72.10
N ASP A 1058 8.88 11.59 71.21
CA ASP A 1058 7.87 10.54 71.32
C ASP A 1058 8.28 9.25 70.58
N LYS A 1059 8.37 8.17 71.35
CA LYS A 1059 8.66 6.81 70.88
C LYS A 1059 7.36 6.20 70.34
N ASN A 1060 7.00 6.44 69.07
CA ASN A 1060 6.28 5.51 68.18
C ASN A 1060 5.77 6.17 66.89
N THR A 1061 6.66 6.68 66.04
CA THR A 1061 6.29 6.96 64.65
C THR A 1061 7.46 6.57 63.75
N LYS A 1062 7.42 5.33 63.22
CA LYS A 1062 8.29 4.92 62.12
C LYS A 1062 7.86 5.68 60.86
N ILE A 1063 8.51 6.80 60.58
CA ILE A 1063 8.45 7.45 59.28
C ILE A 1063 9.13 6.48 58.29
N PRO A 1064 8.46 6.00 57.22
CA PRO A 1064 9.06 5.04 56.31
C PRO A 1064 10.10 5.75 55.44
N THR A 1065 11.38 5.58 55.80
CA THR A 1065 12.51 5.97 54.95
C THR A 1065 12.56 4.99 53.76
N TYR A 1066 12.14 5.43 52.57
CA TYR A 1066 12.21 4.61 51.35
C TYR A 1066 13.68 4.40 50.93
N GLU A 1067 14.27 3.25 51.25
CA GLU A 1067 15.58 2.85 50.72
C GLU A 1067 15.51 2.72 49.18
N LYS A 1068 16.46 3.33 48.47
CA LYS A 1068 16.66 3.12 47.02
C LYS A 1068 16.96 1.63 46.79
N GLN A 1069 16.05 0.91 46.12
CA GLN A 1069 16.25 -0.49 45.75
C GLN A 1069 17.56 -0.69 44.96
N LYS A 1070 18.55 -1.36 45.57
CA LYS A 1070 19.79 -1.78 44.91
C LYS A 1070 19.54 -3.07 44.10
N ARG A 1071 20.29 -3.22 43.00
CA ARG A 1071 20.23 -4.38 42.12
C ARG A 1071 21.05 -5.51 42.73
N ASP A 1072 20.38 -6.44 43.40
CA ASP A 1072 21.02 -7.69 43.82
C ASP A 1072 21.16 -8.60 42.59
N GLY A 1073 22.34 -9.19 42.37
CA GLY A 1073 22.70 -9.96 41.15
C GLY A 1073 21.89 -11.24 40.88
N THR A 1074 20.77 -11.46 41.57
CA THR A 1074 19.85 -12.58 41.39
C THR A 1074 18.70 -12.22 40.46
N ILE A 1075 18.16 -13.21 39.73
CA ILE A 1075 16.99 -13.05 38.86
C ILE A 1075 15.78 -12.47 39.63
N LYS A 1076 15.52 -12.94 40.85
CA LYS A 1076 14.48 -12.37 41.73
C LYS A 1076 14.76 -10.91 42.09
N GLY A 1077 16.02 -10.53 42.33
CA GLY A 1077 16.44 -9.16 42.59
C GLY A 1077 16.24 -8.25 41.37
N PHE A 1078 16.52 -8.76 40.16
CA PHE A 1078 16.24 -8.06 38.91
C PHE A 1078 14.74 -7.81 38.71
N PHE A 1079 13.88 -8.81 38.89
CA PHE A 1079 12.43 -8.62 38.77
C PHE A 1079 11.86 -7.69 39.86
N LYS A 1080 12.38 -7.76 41.09
CA LYS A 1080 12.00 -6.86 42.19
C LYS A 1080 12.41 -5.41 41.92
N TRP A 1081 13.56 -5.20 41.27
CA TRP A 1081 14.02 -3.89 40.81
C TRP A 1081 13.22 -3.39 39.59
N LEU A 1082 12.86 -4.27 38.65
CA LEU A 1082 12.12 -3.91 37.44
C LEU A 1082 10.65 -3.53 37.71
N LEU A 1083 10.02 -4.11 38.74
CA LEU A 1083 8.61 -3.85 39.05
C LEU A 1083 8.43 -2.58 39.91
N PRO A 1084 7.41 -1.75 39.61
CA PRO A 1084 7.02 -0.57 40.40
C PRO A 1084 6.89 -0.83 41.90
N LEU A 1085 7.22 0.18 42.70
CA LEU A 1085 7.01 0.17 44.15
C LEU A 1085 5.51 0.25 44.46
N ARG A 1086 4.98 -0.74 45.17
CA ARG A 1086 3.54 -1.02 45.31
C ARG A 1086 2.70 -0.03 46.12
N ASP A 1087 3.29 0.95 46.81
CA ASP A 1087 2.55 1.89 47.69
C ASP A 1087 3.00 3.35 47.55
N ARG A 1088 3.57 3.72 46.40
CA ARG A 1088 4.10 5.07 46.21
C ARG A 1088 3.03 6.09 45.83
N GLN A 1089 2.78 7.05 46.70
CA GLN A 1089 1.98 8.22 46.37
C GLN A 1089 2.76 9.17 45.45
N SER A 1090 2.20 9.46 44.28
CA SER A 1090 2.81 10.37 43.31
C SER A 1090 2.49 11.83 43.66
N PRO A 1091 3.47 12.76 43.59
CA PRO A 1091 3.23 14.16 43.89
C PRO A 1091 2.13 14.76 43.01
N LEU A 1092 1.30 15.65 43.56
CA LEU A 1092 0.17 16.27 42.86
C LEU A 1092 0.59 16.96 41.55
N GLN A 1093 1.78 17.58 41.54
CA GLN A 1093 2.34 18.24 40.37
C GLN A 1093 2.63 17.28 39.21
N VAL A 1094 3.08 16.06 39.53
CA VAL A 1094 3.36 15.02 38.54
C VAL A 1094 2.04 14.53 37.94
N LEU A 1095 1.02 14.33 38.77
CA LEU A 1095 -0.32 13.94 38.29
C LEU A 1095 -0.89 14.97 37.32
N LYS A 1096 -0.73 16.27 37.60
CA LYS A 1096 -1.16 17.36 36.70
C LYS A 1096 -0.41 17.40 35.37
N ILE A 1097 0.88 17.03 35.34
CA ILE A 1097 1.62 16.87 34.07
C ILE A 1097 0.98 15.76 33.23
N PHE A 1098 0.74 14.60 33.86
CA PHE A 1098 0.17 13.44 33.15
C PHE A 1098 -1.30 13.66 32.76
N SER A 1099 -2.05 14.53 33.44
CA SER A 1099 -3.41 14.91 33.03
C SER A 1099 -3.45 15.47 31.60
N SER A 1100 -2.50 16.32 31.22
CA SER A 1100 -2.45 16.90 29.86
C SER A 1100 -2.32 15.82 28.77
N ILE A 1101 -1.41 14.87 28.98
CA ILE A 1101 -1.17 13.81 28.00
C ILE A 1101 -2.28 12.75 28.03
N GLN A 1102 -2.89 12.51 29.18
CA GLN A 1102 -4.02 11.60 29.27
C GLN A 1102 -5.23 12.09 28.47
N VAL A 1103 -5.58 13.39 28.52
CA VAL A 1103 -6.65 13.94 27.67
C VAL A 1103 -6.36 13.65 26.20
N PHE A 1104 -5.10 13.79 25.78
CA PHE A 1104 -4.67 13.50 24.42
C PHE A 1104 -4.78 12.01 24.07
N THR A 1105 -4.40 11.11 24.98
CA THR A 1105 -4.52 9.66 24.76
C THR A 1105 -5.96 9.17 24.79
N ALA A 1106 -6.84 9.81 25.56
CA ALA A 1106 -8.27 9.53 25.57
C ALA A 1106 -8.93 9.88 24.23
N CYS A 1107 -8.57 11.05 23.66
CA CYS A 1107 -8.99 11.43 22.32
C CYS A 1107 -8.51 10.42 21.27
N PHE A 1108 -7.28 9.92 21.43
CA PHE A 1108 -6.74 8.88 20.55
C PHE A 1108 -7.43 7.52 20.72
N ALA A 1109 -7.73 7.13 21.95
CA ALA A 1109 -8.49 5.91 22.21
C ALA A 1109 -9.89 5.99 21.56
N GLY A 1110 -10.60 7.11 21.69
CA GLY A 1110 -11.86 7.36 20.98
C GLY A 1110 -11.71 7.36 19.45
N PHE A 1111 -10.61 7.89 18.91
CA PHE A 1111 -10.32 7.78 17.49
C PHE A 1111 -10.13 6.33 17.02
N ALA A 1112 -9.37 5.54 17.78
CA ALA A 1112 -9.11 4.12 17.49
C ALA A 1112 -10.38 3.26 17.60
N HIS A 1113 -11.26 3.60 18.54
CA HIS A 1113 -12.58 2.98 18.68
C HIS A 1113 -13.48 3.32 17.49
N GLY A 1114 -13.65 4.60 17.15
CA GLY A 1114 -14.50 5.01 16.01
C GLY A 1114 -14.08 4.43 14.67
N ALA A 1115 -12.77 4.22 14.48
CA ALA A 1115 -12.23 3.53 13.31
C ALA A 1115 -12.65 2.06 13.19
N ASN A 1116 -12.87 1.37 14.31
CA ASN A 1116 -13.20 -0.06 14.34
C ASN A 1116 -14.69 -0.34 14.55
N ASP A 1117 -15.37 0.46 15.37
CA ASP A 1117 -16.70 0.16 15.91
C ASP A 1117 -17.82 0.59 14.95
N VAL A 1118 -17.65 1.70 14.21
CA VAL A 1118 -18.65 2.12 13.22
C VAL A 1118 -18.79 1.12 12.06
N ALA A 1119 -17.68 0.51 11.65
CA ALA A 1119 -17.68 -0.52 10.63
C ALA A 1119 -18.51 -1.75 11.04
N ASN A 1120 -18.43 -2.14 12.32
CA ASN A 1120 -19.17 -3.26 12.88
C ASN A 1120 -20.68 -2.96 12.98
N ALA A 1121 -21.06 -1.74 13.36
CA ALA A 1121 -22.46 -1.32 13.47
C ALA A 1121 -23.18 -1.34 12.11
N ILE A 1122 -22.48 -0.94 11.05
CA ILE A 1122 -23.09 -0.66 9.74
C ILE A 1122 -22.98 -1.84 8.79
N ALA A 1123 -22.04 -2.77 8.98
CA ALA A 1123 -21.80 -3.87 8.03
C ALA A 1123 -23.09 -4.65 7.64
N PRO A 1124 -23.99 -5.03 8.57
CA PRO A 1124 -25.24 -5.71 8.20
C PRO A 1124 -26.21 -4.79 7.43
N LEU A 1125 -26.28 -3.50 7.77
CA LEU A 1125 -27.11 -2.52 7.06
C LEU A 1125 -26.57 -2.25 5.65
N ALA A 1126 -25.25 -2.20 5.48
CA ALA A 1126 -24.61 -2.08 4.19
C ALA A 1126 -24.90 -3.29 3.29
N ALA A 1127 -24.93 -4.50 3.88
CA ALA A 1127 -25.36 -5.70 3.17
C ALA A 1127 -26.82 -5.58 2.72
N LEU A 1128 -27.74 -5.16 3.61
CA LEU A 1128 -29.15 -4.91 3.26
C LEU A 1128 -29.34 -3.91 2.11
N ILE A 1129 -28.60 -2.79 2.14
CA ILE A 1129 -28.66 -1.78 1.07
C ILE A 1129 -28.13 -2.35 -0.26
N SER A 1130 -27.07 -3.16 -0.22
CA SER A 1130 -26.52 -3.82 -1.41
C SER A 1130 -27.52 -4.83 -2.00
N PHE A 1131 -28.19 -5.63 -1.16
CA PHE A 1131 -29.25 -6.55 -1.60
C PHE A 1131 -30.43 -5.82 -2.23
N TYR A 1132 -30.86 -4.71 -1.63
CA TYR A 1132 -31.98 -3.90 -2.12
C TYR A 1132 -31.68 -3.24 -3.48
N LYS A 1133 -30.45 -2.76 -3.70
CA LYS A 1133 -30.05 -2.06 -4.94
C LYS A 1133 -29.77 -3.01 -6.09
N ASP A 1134 -28.96 -4.05 -5.86
CA ASP A 1134 -28.34 -4.80 -6.95
C ASP A 1134 -28.92 -6.21 -7.13
N GLY A 1135 -29.78 -6.69 -6.20
CA GLY A 1135 -30.33 -8.05 -6.21
C GLY A 1135 -29.28 -9.17 -6.15
N ASN A 1136 -28.00 -8.82 -5.99
CA ASN A 1136 -26.86 -9.70 -6.15
C ASN A 1136 -26.22 -9.98 -4.79
N ILE A 1137 -25.89 -11.25 -4.55
CA ILE A 1137 -25.40 -11.78 -3.27
C ILE A 1137 -23.92 -11.45 -3.04
N ASP A 1138 -23.22 -10.99 -4.08
CA ASP A 1138 -21.76 -10.86 -4.09
C ASP A 1138 -21.19 -9.69 -3.26
N GLN A 1139 -22.01 -8.77 -2.72
CA GLN A 1139 -21.61 -7.75 -1.71
C GLN A 1139 -20.25 -7.04 -1.96
N LYS A 1140 -19.95 -6.63 -3.20
CA LYS A 1140 -18.64 -6.01 -3.57
C LYS A 1140 -18.61 -4.48 -3.51
N GLY A 1141 -19.73 -3.82 -3.19
CA GLY A 1141 -19.82 -2.35 -3.14
C GLY A 1141 -19.10 -1.75 -1.92
N ALA A 1142 -18.49 -0.58 -2.13
CA ALA A 1142 -17.98 0.29 -1.05
C ALA A 1142 -19.15 0.93 -0.29
N THR A 1143 -19.03 1.02 1.04
CA THR A 1143 -20.04 1.64 1.91
C THR A 1143 -20.11 3.15 1.69
N PRO A 1144 -21.28 3.71 1.34
CA PRO A 1144 -21.42 5.15 1.19
C PRO A 1144 -21.21 5.91 2.51
N VAL A 1145 -20.61 7.09 2.43
CA VAL A 1145 -20.28 7.92 3.61
C VAL A 1145 -21.51 8.31 4.44
N TYR A 1146 -22.67 8.52 3.81
CA TYR A 1146 -23.90 8.85 4.54
C TYR A 1146 -24.35 7.71 5.47
N VAL A 1147 -24.07 6.46 5.12
CA VAL A 1147 -24.38 5.31 5.99
C VAL A 1147 -23.42 5.29 7.19
N LEU A 1148 -22.13 5.61 6.96
CA LEU A 1148 -21.12 5.79 8.03
C LEU A 1148 -21.54 6.88 9.02
N LEU A 1149 -21.97 8.04 8.53
CA LEU A 1149 -22.47 9.13 9.37
C LEU A 1149 -23.73 8.75 10.16
N PHE A 1150 -24.63 7.95 9.57
CA PHE A 1150 -25.81 7.44 10.27
C PHE A 1150 -25.44 6.55 11.48
N GLY A 1151 -24.48 5.64 11.34
CA GLY A 1151 -24.02 4.83 12.46
C GLY A 1151 -23.28 5.64 13.53
N VAL A 1152 -22.47 6.64 13.13
CA VAL A 1152 -21.82 7.57 14.06
C VAL A 1152 -22.85 8.33 14.89
N LEU A 1153 -23.91 8.83 14.26
CA LEU A 1153 -25.00 9.52 14.96
C LEU A 1153 -25.64 8.61 16.03
N ALA A 1154 -25.94 7.36 15.67
CA ALA A 1154 -26.50 6.38 16.59
C ALA A 1154 -25.58 6.11 17.80
N ILE A 1155 -24.29 5.93 17.55
CA ILE A 1155 -23.26 5.74 18.59
C ILE A 1155 -23.19 6.95 19.51
N CYS A 1156 -23.16 8.17 18.98
CA CYS A 1156 -23.13 9.38 19.80
C CYS A 1156 -24.38 9.46 20.70
N VAL A 1157 -25.58 9.22 20.16
CA VAL A 1157 -26.81 9.23 20.96
C VAL A 1157 -26.76 8.16 22.07
N GLY A 1158 -26.28 6.96 21.77
CA GLY A 1158 -26.09 5.89 22.76
C GLY A 1158 -25.18 6.27 23.93
N LEU A 1159 -24.03 6.85 23.61
CA LEU A 1159 -23.05 7.30 24.60
C LEU A 1159 -23.64 8.33 25.56
N TRP A 1160 -24.35 9.33 25.04
CA TRP A 1160 -24.91 10.42 25.84
C TRP A 1160 -26.06 9.95 26.75
N VAL A 1161 -26.87 8.98 26.31
CA VAL A 1161 -28.04 8.52 27.07
C VAL A 1161 -27.65 7.49 28.14
N LEU A 1162 -26.87 6.46 27.79
CA LEU A 1162 -26.60 5.32 28.67
C LEU A 1162 -25.13 5.13 29.06
N GLY A 1163 -24.20 5.85 28.43
CA GLY A 1163 -22.77 5.58 28.58
C GLY A 1163 -22.18 5.79 29.98
N HIS A 1164 -22.80 6.63 30.80
CA HIS A 1164 -22.34 6.90 32.18
C HIS A 1164 -22.24 5.63 33.03
N ARG A 1165 -23.10 4.63 32.77
CA ARG A 1165 -23.15 3.38 33.52
C ARG A 1165 -21.89 2.55 33.36
N VAL A 1166 -21.37 2.46 32.15
CA VAL A 1166 -20.18 1.67 31.82
C VAL A 1166 -18.91 2.44 32.17
N ILE A 1167 -18.88 3.75 31.91
CA ILE A 1167 -17.79 4.66 32.33
C ILE A 1167 -17.50 4.51 33.83
N GLN A 1168 -18.54 4.49 34.67
CA GLN A 1168 -18.38 4.33 36.12
C GLN A 1168 -17.77 2.97 36.50
N THR A 1169 -18.24 1.88 35.89
CA THR A 1169 -17.73 0.53 36.21
C THR A 1169 -16.25 0.38 35.86
N VAL A 1170 -15.84 0.78 34.66
CA VAL A 1170 -14.45 0.64 34.19
C VAL A 1170 -13.52 1.64 34.87
N GLY A 1171 -13.97 2.88 35.05
CA GLY A 1171 -13.14 3.98 35.55
C GLY A 1171 -12.97 4.05 37.05
N GLN A 1172 -13.99 3.66 37.83
CA GLN A 1172 -14.03 3.91 39.28
C GLN A 1172 -14.11 2.62 40.11
N ASN A 1173 -14.83 1.59 39.62
CA ASN A 1173 -15.13 0.41 40.44
C ASN A 1173 -14.11 -0.72 40.28
N MET A 1174 -13.44 -0.85 39.13
CA MET A 1174 -12.58 -2.02 38.84
C MET A 1174 -11.16 -1.90 39.40
N SER A 1175 -10.55 -0.73 39.30
CA SER A 1175 -9.23 -0.42 39.83
C SER A 1175 -9.13 1.09 40.05
N GLU A 1176 -8.37 1.52 41.04
CA GLU A 1176 -8.05 2.95 41.16
C GLU A 1176 -7.14 3.37 39.99
N ILE A 1177 -7.48 4.47 39.33
CA ILE A 1177 -6.72 4.97 38.17
C ILE A 1177 -6.26 6.40 38.48
N ASN A 1178 -4.96 6.65 38.33
CA ASN A 1178 -4.41 8.01 38.35
C ASN A 1178 -4.01 8.45 36.93
N PRO A 1179 -3.68 9.74 36.69
CA PRO A 1179 -3.40 10.19 35.33
C PRO A 1179 -2.22 9.50 34.63
N ALA A 1180 -1.19 9.11 35.36
CA ALA A 1180 -0.04 8.40 34.79
C ALA A 1180 -0.42 6.98 34.35
N SER A 1181 -1.16 6.22 35.19
CA SER A 1181 -1.65 4.89 34.82
C SER A 1181 -2.70 4.96 33.72
N GLY A 1182 -3.61 5.95 33.78
CA GLY A 1182 -4.66 6.16 32.79
C GLY A 1182 -4.10 6.42 31.39
N PHE A 1183 -3.10 7.30 31.27
CA PHE A 1183 -2.34 7.51 30.04
C PHE A 1183 -1.79 6.19 29.45
N THR A 1184 -1.15 5.36 30.29
CA THR A 1184 -0.54 4.11 29.80
C THR A 1184 -1.57 3.06 29.40
N ILE A 1185 -2.71 3.00 30.10
CA ILE A 1185 -3.81 2.09 29.80
C ILE A 1185 -4.47 2.46 28.47
N GLU A 1186 -4.81 3.74 28.29
CA GLU A 1186 -5.46 4.25 27.07
C GLU A 1186 -4.54 4.07 25.86
N PHE A 1187 -3.28 4.46 25.98
CA PHE A 1187 -2.33 4.36 24.88
C PHE A 1187 -1.99 2.90 24.53
N GLY A 1188 -1.74 2.04 25.53
CA GLY A 1188 -1.42 0.63 25.29
C GLY A 1188 -2.59 -0.15 24.68
N ALA A 1189 -3.82 0.13 25.12
CA ALA A 1189 -5.02 -0.44 24.51
C ALA A 1189 -5.22 0.04 23.07
N ALA A 1190 -5.10 1.35 22.81
CA ALA A 1190 -5.29 1.93 21.48
C ALA A 1190 -4.23 1.46 20.46
N VAL A 1191 -2.95 1.40 20.86
CA VAL A 1191 -1.86 0.87 20.00
C VAL A 1191 -2.12 -0.59 19.65
N THR A 1192 -2.49 -1.42 20.62
CA THR A 1192 -2.80 -2.83 20.41
C THR A 1192 -3.96 -3.01 19.43
N ALA A 1193 -5.05 -2.27 19.64
CA ALA A 1193 -6.24 -2.32 18.80
C ALA A 1193 -5.95 -1.89 17.35
N LEU A 1194 -5.17 -0.83 17.15
CA LEU A 1194 -4.85 -0.33 15.81
C LEU A 1194 -3.87 -1.24 15.06
N ILE A 1195 -2.85 -1.81 15.72
CA ILE A 1195 -1.95 -2.78 15.09
C ILE A 1195 -2.74 -4.00 14.64
N ALA A 1196 -3.61 -4.53 15.52
CA ALA A 1196 -4.44 -5.68 15.20
C ALA A 1196 -5.42 -5.40 14.06
N SER A 1197 -6.09 -4.24 14.10
CA SER A 1197 -6.98 -3.78 13.03
C SER A 1197 -6.25 -3.70 11.68
N LYS A 1198 -5.04 -3.11 11.66
CA LYS A 1198 -4.20 -3.04 10.44
C LYS A 1198 -3.65 -4.40 10.00
N ALA A 1199 -3.42 -5.32 10.93
CA ALA A 1199 -3.03 -6.70 10.64
C ALA A 1199 -4.20 -7.59 10.19
N GLY A 1200 -5.43 -7.05 10.16
CA GLY A 1200 -6.64 -7.79 9.81
C GLY A 1200 -7.04 -8.83 10.86
N ILE A 1201 -6.53 -8.72 12.09
CA ILE A 1201 -6.87 -9.61 13.20
C ILE A 1201 -8.11 -9.03 13.89
N PRO A 1202 -9.26 -9.75 13.91
CA PRO A 1202 -10.46 -9.27 14.58
C PRO A 1202 -10.24 -9.27 16.08
N ILE A 1203 -9.97 -8.09 16.67
CA ILE A 1203 -9.73 -7.90 18.09
C ILE A 1203 -10.83 -7.03 18.69
N SER A 1204 -11.23 -7.35 19.93
CA SER A 1204 -12.14 -6.55 20.74
C SER A 1204 -11.39 -5.43 21.46
N THR A 1205 -11.71 -4.19 21.11
CA THR A 1205 -11.22 -2.97 21.78
C THR A 1205 -11.57 -2.96 23.28
N THR A 1206 -12.78 -3.40 23.63
CA THR A 1206 -13.25 -3.56 25.01
C THR A 1206 -12.37 -4.53 25.81
N HIS A 1207 -11.96 -5.67 25.24
CA HIS A 1207 -11.05 -6.58 25.93
C HIS A 1207 -9.64 -5.99 26.08
N CYS A 1208 -9.16 -5.28 25.05
CA CYS A 1208 -7.85 -4.63 25.12
C CYS A 1208 -7.79 -3.60 26.26
N LEU A 1209 -8.83 -2.80 26.43
CA LEU A 1209 -8.88 -1.80 27.50
C LEU A 1209 -8.98 -2.46 28.89
N VAL A 1210 -9.94 -3.38 29.08
CA VAL A 1210 -10.10 -4.07 30.38
C VAL A 1210 -8.83 -4.83 30.77
N GLY A 1211 -8.19 -5.52 29.82
CA GLY A 1211 -6.91 -6.19 30.04
C GLY A 1211 -5.80 -5.22 30.46
N SER A 1212 -5.73 -4.05 29.83
CA SER A 1212 -4.77 -2.99 30.17
C SER A 1212 -4.99 -2.45 31.59
N VAL A 1213 -6.23 -2.18 31.99
CA VAL A 1213 -6.56 -1.72 33.36
C VAL A 1213 -6.16 -2.78 34.39
N VAL A 1214 -6.48 -4.05 34.14
CA VAL A 1214 -6.17 -5.15 35.07
C VAL A 1214 -4.66 -5.32 35.23
N PHE A 1215 -3.91 -5.44 34.13
CA PHE A 1215 -2.45 -5.65 34.22
C PHE A 1215 -1.71 -4.48 34.88
N VAL A 1216 -2.06 -3.25 34.54
CA VAL A 1216 -1.46 -2.06 35.19
C VAL A 1216 -1.89 -1.98 36.66
N GLY A 1217 -3.14 -2.29 36.98
CA GLY A 1217 -3.65 -2.37 38.35
C GLY A 1217 -2.90 -3.37 39.23
N MET A 1218 -2.59 -4.57 38.69
CA MET A 1218 -1.88 -5.66 39.41
C MET A 1218 -0.45 -5.28 39.82
N ILE A 1219 0.18 -4.42 39.02
CA ILE A 1219 1.56 -4.01 39.22
C ILE A 1219 1.64 -2.76 40.09
N ARG A 1220 0.63 -1.87 40.02
CA ARG A 1220 0.63 -0.57 40.69
C ARG A 1220 0.26 -0.64 42.18
N SER A 1221 -0.75 -1.42 42.57
CA SER A 1221 -1.31 -1.38 43.94
C SER A 1221 -1.36 -2.77 44.58
N GLY A 1222 -1.10 -2.85 45.89
CA GLY A 1222 -1.15 -4.09 46.68
C GLY A 1222 -2.56 -4.69 46.83
N GLU A 1223 -3.61 -3.86 46.83
CA GLU A 1223 -5.03 -4.25 46.89
C GLU A 1223 -5.81 -3.87 45.59
N GLY A 1224 -5.09 -3.52 44.52
CA GLY A 1224 -5.58 -2.64 43.45
C GLY A 1224 -6.67 -3.11 42.48
N ILE A 1225 -7.25 -4.31 42.62
CA ILE A 1225 -8.26 -4.82 41.68
C ILE A 1225 -9.39 -5.51 42.44
N ASP A 1226 -10.62 -5.08 42.16
CA ASP A 1226 -11.81 -5.82 42.60
C ASP A 1226 -12.01 -7.07 41.71
N TRP A 1227 -11.52 -8.20 42.21
CA TRP A 1227 -11.65 -9.50 41.53
C TRP A 1227 -13.09 -9.99 41.39
N LYS A 1228 -14.03 -9.52 42.21
CA LYS A 1228 -15.46 -9.89 42.08
C LYS A 1228 -16.06 -9.22 40.85
N ILE A 1229 -15.76 -7.94 40.64
CA ILE A 1229 -16.18 -7.19 39.46
C ILE A 1229 -15.53 -7.77 38.20
N PHE A 1230 -14.21 -8.01 38.22
CA PHE A 1230 -13.50 -8.58 37.08
C PHE A 1230 -14.04 -9.98 36.68
N LYS A 1231 -14.31 -10.87 37.66
CA LYS A 1231 -14.95 -12.16 37.38
C LYS A 1231 -16.34 -12.00 36.75
N GLY A 1232 -17.12 -11.02 37.18
CA GLY A 1232 -18.40 -10.68 36.56
C GLY A 1232 -18.26 -10.22 35.11
N ILE A 1233 -17.23 -9.43 34.80
CA ILE A 1233 -16.91 -8.99 33.43
C ILE A 1233 -16.53 -10.19 32.56
N VAL A 1234 -15.61 -11.05 33.01
CA VAL A 1234 -15.21 -12.27 32.25
C VAL A 1234 -16.40 -13.20 32.03
N PHE A 1235 -17.28 -13.36 33.03
CA PHE A 1235 -18.51 -14.11 32.87
C PHE A 1235 -19.42 -13.50 31.79
N SER A 1236 -19.54 -12.18 31.75
CA SER A 1236 -20.31 -11.49 30.71
C SER A 1236 -19.75 -11.73 29.30
N TRP A 1237 -18.43 -11.86 29.14
CA TRP A 1237 -17.80 -12.17 27.84
C TRP A 1237 -18.12 -13.59 27.37
N ILE A 1238 -18.18 -14.55 28.30
CA ILE A 1238 -18.51 -15.96 27.98
C ILE A 1238 -19.98 -16.09 27.59
N ILE A 1239 -20.90 -15.44 28.32
CA ILE A 1239 -22.34 -15.56 28.08
C ILE A 1239 -22.82 -14.75 26.86
N THR A 1240 -22.07 -13.73 26.44
CA THR A 1240 -22.43 -12.87 25.31
C THR A 1240 -22.68 -13.64 24.02
N LEU A 1241 -21.78 -14.55 23.66
CA LEU A 1241 -21.90 -15.33 22.43
C LEU A 1241 -23.16 -16.22 22.41
N PRO A 1242 -23.40 -17.11 23.39
CA PRO A 1242 -24.58 -17.97 23.37
C PRO A 1242 -25.87 -17.17 23.48
N THR A 1243 -25.92 -16.07 24.25
CA THR A 1243 -27.15 -15.28 24.36
C THR A 1243 -27.46 -14.54 23.07
N CYS A 1244 -26.47 -13.91 22.41
CA CYS A 1244 -26.67 -13.29 21.10
C CYS A 1244 -27.11 -14.33 20.05
N ALA A 1245 -26.50 -15.52 20.08
CA ALA A 1245 -26.87 -16.62 19.19
C ALA A 1245 -28.32 -17.08 19.40
N LEU A 1246 -28.76 -17.24 20.65
CA LEU A 1246 -30.12 -17.66 20.98
C LEU A 1246 -31.16 -16.60 20.58
N ILE A 1247 -30.91 -15.32 20.88
CA ILE A 1247 -31.81 -14.23 20.50
C ILE A 1247 -31.90 -14.14 18.97
N SER A 1248 -30.76 -14.14 18.27
CA SER A 1248 -30.75 -14.09 16.81
C SER A 1248 -31.41 -15.31 16.17
N ALA A 1249 -31.20 -16.51 16.70
CA ALA A 1249 -31.85 -17.73 16.20
C ALA A 1249 -33.38 -17.67 16.40
N GLY A 1250 -33.83 -17.14 17.55
CA GLY A 1250 -35.25 -16.95 17.85
C GLY A 1250 -35.90 -15.92 16.93
N VAL A 1251 -35.27 -14.76 16.74
CA VAL A 1251 -35.73 -13.73 15.80
C VAL A 1251 -35.74 -14.26 14.37
N MET A 1252 -34.69 -14.97 13.96
CA MET A 1252 -34.62 -15.58 12.63
C MET A 1252 -35.76 -16.57 12.41
N ARG A 1253 -36.03 -17.43 13.39
CA ARG A 1253 -37.11 -18.41 13.30
C ARG A 1253 -38.49 -17.74 13.21
N LEU A 1254 -38.71 -16.65 13.96
CA LEU A 1254 -39.94 -15.87 13.89
C LEU A 1254 -40.11 -15.19 12.53
N LEU A 1255 -39.07 -14.53 12.01
CA LEU A 1255 -39.10 -13.86 10.71
C LEU A 1255 -39.26 -14.85 9.55
N TYR A 1256 -38.66 -16.04 9.67
CA TYR A 1256 -38.81 -17.11 8.69
C TYR A 1256 -40.23 -17.70 8.66
N LEU A 1257 -40.94 -17.75 9.80
CA LEU A 1257 -42.34 -18.20 9.86
C LEU A 1257 -43.33 -17.19 9.27
N THR A 1258 -42.92 -15.93 9.13
CA THR A 1258 -43.73 -14.85 8.54
C THR A 1258 -43.48 -14.65 7.05
N LEU A 1259 -42.46 -15.31 6.49
CA LEU A 1259 -42.15 -15.41 5.07
C LEU A 1259 -42.84 -16.63 4.46
#